data_AF-A0A842SHR0-F1
#
_entry.id   AF-A0A842SHR0-F1
#
_cell.length_a   1.000
_cell.length_b   1.000
_cell.length_c   1.000
_cell.angle_alpha   90.00
_cell.angle_beta   90.00
_cell.angle_gamma   90.00
#
_symmetry.space_group_name_H-M   'P 1'
#
loop_
_entity.id
_entity.type
_entity.pdbx_description
1 polymer ?
#
loop_
_entity_poly.entity_id
_entity_poly.type
_entity_poly.pdbx_seq_one_letter_code
_entity_poly.pdbx_strand_id
1 'polypeptide(L)'
;MILIDIFRTENKLYAWLFDKDKKKNHFHECMFYPKIYVYSFFKKLKKLQKKLKFFAIDSRFENKKTIKGFKKVLAITADVKSLRKIVNDIYKEFGYSCEIYNSDIPLEEYFMFENDVFPGAEVKLKFIDGKIKAMKTDDSCFEEYSLPELKILSLDLKTEYPLRKNLDPRLSSISINKQRLTGKNEEELIDKFIQIFRRKDPDIIFTEDGNIELPYLLKKIRLHYKDFSFSRFGKDRLNVKGSSYTSYGMTIYKHNAVYLKARLHFQKKGTIYGYWNLWYPYELARVCKVTLQRINHRSVGYGVSNLQLYYAHKNNFLIPGKSSCSERWKSGKELFSADRGSLIYEPEIGFHTDIAEIDFTSLFPNIMVKHNISTETMFCRCCPENKVSGLDMNICTRKKGIIPMLLEPIIKQRNFYKKTGKENHRHRADALKGLLVTSFGYMGFRKSKFARIEAHQAIQAYSREILLRASKIAEDLGFKVVHGITDSLWVKKKDICKKDVKDLIEKVNEKIGIEIKSEGIYEWIVFLPSTANRKVPVATRYYGLFKNNEIKARGIEMRRHDTPLIIKDLQMDILKGLSDVTSYSEFIHAFKKIKKTLVKKAVQRIKKGYVDKEELAITKRISKTDYSYYTPQAVILDKLKKKGFSPNPGNYIRYLVTDKSSKYPEKRYVPATGKFRYDKKEYIRMIRRAVNNMILPFDELIDEQKTLLRYAYDNKRSETERLSVQVKERAL
;
A
#
# COMPACT_ATOMS: atom_id res chain seq x y z
N MET A 1 -16.76 -28.81 -8.98
CA MET A 1 -15.85 -27.96 -9.80
C MET A 1 -15.41 -26.77 -8.97
N ILE A 2 -14.21 -26.25 -9.17
CA ILE A 2 -13.68 -25.08 -8.46
C ILE A 2 -13.95 -23.81 -9.28
N LEU A 3 -14.52 -22.77 -8.68
CA LEU A 3 -14.68 -21.46 -9.34
C LEU A 3 -13.34 -20.73 -9.44
N ILE A 4 -12.78 -20.53 -10.62
CA ILE A 4 -11.49 -19.82 -10.78
C ILE A 4 -11.68 -18.31 -10.88
N ASP A 5 -12.57 -17.88 -11.77
CA ASP A 5 -12.80 -16.46 -12.04
C ASP A 5 -14.20 -16.24 -12.64
N ILE A 6 -14.67 -15.00 -12.59
CA ILE A 6 -15.85 -14.55 -13.32
C ILE A 6 -15.44 -13.38 -14.19
N PHE A 7 -15.74 -13.45 -15.48
CA PHE A 7 -15.35 -12.41 -16.42
C PHE A 7 -16.50 -12.03 -17.35
N ARG A 8 -16.44 -10.80 -17.84
CA ARG A 8 -17.46 -10.24 -18.72
C ARG A 8 -16.93 -10.11 -20.15
N THR A 9 -17.75 -10.49 -21.13
CA THR A 9 -17.58 -10.06 -22.53
C THR A 9 -18.36 -8.75 -22.76
N GLU A 10 -18.61 -8.32 -24.00
CA GLU A 10 -19.31 -7.05 -24.21
C GLU A 10 -20.74 -7.09 -23.64
N ASN A 11 -21.43 -8.23 -23.72
CA ASN A 11 -22.86 -8.34 -23.35
C ASN A 11 -23.19 -9.45 -22.35
N LYS A 12 -22.23 -10.33 -22.02
CA LYS A 12 -22.49 -11.57 -21.26
C LYS A 12 -21.50 -11.74 -20.11
N LEU A 13 -21.92 -12.48 -19.10
CA LEU A 13 -21.09 -12.88 -17.96
C LEU A 13 -20.76 -14.37 -18.09
N TYR A 14 -19.51 -14.75 -17.80
CA TYR A 14 -19.05 -16.13 -17.84
C TYR A 14 -18.38 -16.51 -16.54
N ALA A 15 -18.62 -17.74 -16.10
CA ALA A 15 -17.87 -18.39 -15.05
C ALA A 15 -16.77 -19.27 -15.65
N TRP A 16 -15.56 -19.12 -15.12
CA TRP A 16 -14.46 -20.04 -15.35
C TRP A 16 -14.40 -21.04 -14.20
N LEU A 17 -14.62 -22.31 -14.52
CA LEU A 17 -14.61 -23.43 -13.60
C LEU A 17 -13.44 -24.35 -13.91
N PHE A 18 -12.85 -24.95 -12.88
CA PHE A 18 -11.80 -25.95 -12.99
C PHE A 18 -12.29 -27.29 -12.45
N ASP A 19 -12.20 -28.32 -13.29
CA ASP A 19 -12.43 -29.71 -12.92
C ASP A 19 -11.12 -30.27 -12.36
N LYS A 20 -11.10 -30.56 -11.06
CA LYS A 20 -9.91 -31.02 -10.32
C LYS A 20 -9.49 -32.42 -10.76
N ASP A 21 -10.46 -33.28 -11.07
CA ASP A 21 -10.24 -34.68 -11.42
C ASP A 21 -9.72 -34.79 -12.86
N LYS A 22 -10.32 -34.03 -13.78
CA LYS A 22 -9.92 -34.01 -15.19
C LYS A 22 -8.79 -33.01 -15.50
N LYS A 23 -8.38 -32.21 -14.51
CA LYS A 23 -7.42 -31.10 -14.64
C LYS A 23 -7.74 -30.19 -15.84
N LYS A 24 -9.02 -29.85 -16.00
CA LYS A 24 -9.54 -29.17 -17.21
C LYS A 24 -10.34 -27.90 -16.86
N ASN A 25 -10.17 -26.88 -17.70
CA ASN A 25 -10.93 -25.64 -17.61
C ASN A 25 -12.25 -25.73 -18.38
N HIS A 26 -13.32 -25.21 -17.77
CA HIS A 26 -14.65 -25.11 -18.32
C HIS A 26 -15.13 -23.65 -18.26
N PHE A 27 -15.83 -23.20 -19.30
CA PHE A 27 -16.34 -21.83 -19.39
C PHE A 27 -17.84 -21.88 -19.71
N HIS A 28 -18.65 -21.32 -18.82
CA HIS A 28 -20.11 -21.35 -18.97
C HIS A 28 -20.69 -19.95 -18.84
N GLU A 29 -21.68 -19.63 -19.68
CA GLU A 29 -22.43 -18.38 -19.61
C GLU A 29 -23.31 -18.37 -18.35
N CYS A 30 -23.34 -17.25 -17.63
CA CYS A 30 -24.17 -17.05 -16.45
C CYS A 30 -25.46 -16.29 -16.82
N MET A 31 -26.61 -16.81 -16.39
CA MET A 31 -27.88 -16.12 -16.49
C MET A 31 -28.03 -15.14 -15.31
N PHE A 32 -27.62 -13.88 -15.52
CA PHE A 32 -27.59 -12.86 -14.48
C PHE A 32 -28.37 -11.59 -14.85
N TYR A 33 -29.24 -11.15 -13.95
CA TYR A 33 -30.10 -9.98 -14.10
C TYR A 33 -29.94 -9.05 -12.90
N PRO A 34 -28.95 -8.14 -12.92
CA PRO A 34 -28.68 -7.25 -11.79
C PRO A 34 -29.88 -6.37 -11.46
N LYS A 35 -30.12 -6.18 -10.16
CA LYS A 35 -31.12 -5.26 -9.63
C LYS A 35 -30.48 -3.97 -9.13
N ILE A 36 -31.05 -2.84 -9.52
CA ILE A 36 -30.77 -1.52 -8.93
C ILE A 36 -32.02 -1.00 -8.24
N TYR A 37 -31.82 -0.05 -7.32
CA TYR A 37 -32.92 0.54 -6.57
C TYR A 37 -32.86 2.05 -6.65
N VAL A 38 -34.01 2.67 -6.90
CA VAL A 38 -34.12 4.13 -7.03
C VAL A 38 -35.04 4.67 -5.95
N TYR A 39 -34.55 5.64 -5.19
CA TYR A 39 -35.32 6.42 -4.24
C TYR A 39 -35.50 7.85 -4.76
N SER A 40 -36.74 8.32 -4.78
CA SER A 40 -37.12 9.70 -5.09
C SER A 40 -38.57 9.93 -4.64
N PHE A 41 -39.13 11.10 -4.91
CA PHE A 41 -40.55 11.38 -4.68
C PHE A 41 -41.45 10.41 -5.47
N PHE A 42 -42.53 9.95 -4.85
CA PHE A 42 -43.39 8.89 -5.40
C PHE A 42 -43.91 9.17 -6.81
N LYS A 43 -44.33 10.41 -7.10
CA LYS A 43 -44.76 10.84 -8.44
C LYS A 43 -43.67 10.64 -9.51
N LYS A 44 -42.40 10.95 -9.16
CA LYS A 44 -41.25 10.76 -10.04
C LYS A 44 -40.95 9.28 -10.28
N LEU A 45 -41.01 8.45 -9.23
CA LEU A 45 -40.82 7.01 -9.35
C LEU A 45 -41.86 6.36 -10.27
N LYS A 46 -43.15 6.76 -10.17
CA LYS A 46 -44.19 6.29 -11.09
C LYS A 46 -43.91 6.69 -12.54
N LYS A 47 -43.45 7.92 -12.79
CA LYS A 47 -43.05 8.39 -14.14
C LYS A 47 -41.89 7.56 -14.69
N LEU A 48 -40.87 7.31 -13.86
CA LEU A 48 -39.72 6.48 -14.21
C LEU A 48 -40.16 5.04 -14.55
N GLN A 49 -40.99 4.42 -13.71
CA GLN A 49 -41.51 3.06 -13.92
C GLN A 49 -42.22 2.92 -15.28
N LYS A 50 -43.06 3.91 -15.66
CA LYS A 50 -43.74 3.92 -16.97
C LYS A 50 -42.75 3.96 -18.14
N LYS A 51 -41.70 4.78 -18.06
CA LYS A 51 -40.67 4.91 -19.10
C LYS A 51 -39.80 3.66 -19.25
N LEU A 52 -39.58 2.93 -18.16
CA LEU A 52 -38.71 1.76 -18.14
C LEU A 52 -39.37 0.49 -18.70
N LYS A 53 -40.68 0.48 -19.00
CA LYS A 53 -41.40 -0.69 -19.51
C LYS A 53 -40.75 -1.38 -20.72
N PHE A 54 -40.01 -0.63 -21.55
CA PHE A 54 -39.34 -1.15 -22.74
C PHE A 54 -37.85 -1.49 -22.55
N PHE A 55 -37.26 -1.15 -21.41
CA PHE A 55 -35.81 -1.26 -21.18
C PHE A 55 -35.45 -2.12 -19.96
N ALA A 56 -36.32 -2.18 -18.96
CA ALA A 56 -36.18 -3.03 -17.79
C ALA A 56 -36.88 -4.37 -18.01
N ILE A 57 -36.34 -5.43 -17.42
CA ILE A 57 -36.96 -6.76 -17.40
C ILE A 57 -38.16 -6.76 -16.44
N ASP A 58 -37.98 -6.12 -15.28
CA ASP A 58 -39.00 -5.99 -14.25
C ASP A 58 -38.79 -4.68 -13.48
N SER A 59 -39.87 -4.09 -12.97
CA SER A 59 -39.79 -2.94 -12.07
C SER A 59 -40.94 -2.91 -11.07
N ARG A 60 -40.62 -2.86 -9.77
CA ARG A 60 -41.60 -2.95 -8.68
C ARG A 60 -41.20 -2.14 -7.46
N PHE A 61 -42.18 -1.74 -6.65
CA PHE A 61 -41.93 -1.03 -5.41
C PHE A 61 -41.58 -2.01 -4.29
N GLU A 62 -40.49 -1.74 -3.56
CA GLU A 62 -40.06 -2.53 -2.43
C GLU A 62 -39.71 -1.63 -1.24
N ASN A 63 -39.88 -2.13 -0.02
CA ASN A 63 -39.35 -1.49 1.19
C ASN A 63 -37.98 -2.09 1.49
N LYS A 64 -36.94 -1.25 1.47
CA LYS A 64 -35.55 -1.70 1.63
C LYS A 64 -34.84 -0.92 2.71
N LYS A 65 -33.89 -1.59 3.37
CA LYS A 65 -33.08 -1.00 4.45
C LYS A 65 -31.90 -0.23 3.85
N THR A 66 -31.66 0.98 4.32
CA THR A 66 -30.47 1.78 4.04
C THR A 66 -29.70 2.03 5.34
N ILE A 67 -28.50 2.58 5.24
CA ILE A 67 -27.74 3.06 6.42
C ILE A 67 -28.55 4.12 7.20
N LYS A 68 -29.40 4.89 6.53
CA LYS A 68 -30.25 5.94 7.12
C LYS A 68 -31.62 5.44 7.58
N GLY A 69 -31.89 4.14 7.51
CA GLY A 69 -33.19 3.55 7.83
C GLY A 69 -33.93 3.00 6.60
N PHE A 70 -35.19 2.62 6.77
CA PHE A 70 -36.00 2.03 5.69
C PHE A 70 -36.47 3.09 4.69
N LYS A 71 -36.44 2.74 3.41
CA LYS A 71 -36.95 3.57 2.31
C LYS A 71 -37.82 2.73 1.38
N LYS A 72 -38.91 3.32 0.88
CA LYS A 72 -39.70 2.78 -0.23
C LYS A 72 -39.00 3.13 -1.54
N VAL A 73 -38.56 2.12 -2.28
CA VAL A 73 -37.74 2.27 -3.50
C VAL A 73 -38.40 1.60 -4.69
N LEU A 74 -38.06 2.06 -5.90
CA LEU A 74 -38.36 1.33 -7.13
C LEU A 74 -37.18 0.39 -7.43
N ALA A 75 -37.40 -0.92 -7.29
CA ALA A 75 -36.47 -1.95 -7.72
C ALA A 75 -36.59 -2.13 -9.23
N ILE A 76 -35.48 -2.12 -9.95
CA ILE A 76 -35.41 -2.27 -11.41
C ILE A 76 -34.46 -3.42 -11.72
N THR A 77 -34.98 -4.46 -12.36
CA THR A 77 -34.20 -5.59 -12.86
C THR A 77 -33.81 -5.31 -14.31
N ALA A 78 -32.52 -5.42 -14.62
CA ALA A 78 -32.01 -5.11 -15.95
C ALA A 78 -31.11 -6.23 -16.48
N ASP A 79 -31.01 -6.32 -17.81
CA ASP A 79 -29.94 -7.10 -18.44
C ASP A 79 -28.56 -6.47 -18.19
N VAL A 80 -27.53 -7.32 -18.16
CA VAL A 80 -26.11 -6.91 -18.07
C VAL A 80 -25.74 -5.83 -19.09
N LYS A 81 -26.23 -5.95 -20.34
CA LYS A 81 -25.97 -4.99 -21.43
C LYS A 81 -26.65 -3.62 -21.21
N SER A 82 -27.85 -3.62 -20.63
CA SER A 82 -28.72 -2.44 -20.54
C SER A 82 -28.46 -1.64 -19.26
N LEU A 83 -27.93 -2.26 -18.21
CA LEU A 83 -27.78 -1.67 -16.89
C LEU A 83 -27.09 -0.29 -16.92
N ARG A 84 -25.94 -0.19 -17.60
CA ARG A 84 -25.17 1.07 -17.64
C ARG A 84 -25.94 2.19 -18.32
N LYS A 85 -26.68 1.88 -19.39
CA LYS A 85 -27.53 2.83 -20.10
C LYS A 85 -28.66 3.31 -19.19
N ILE A 86 -29.38 2.37 -18.57
CA ILE A 86 -30.48 2.67 -17.63
C ILE A 86 -30.01 3.59 -16.50
N VAL A 87 -28.89 3.26 -15.85
CA VAL A 87 -28.33 4.09 -14.75
C VAL A 87 -27.99 5.50 -15.25
N ASN A 88 -27.35 5.63 -16.41
CA ASN A 88 -27.00 6.93 -16.99
C ASN A 88 -28.25 7.76 -17.34
N ASP A 89 -29.27 7.13 -17.90
CA ASP A 89 -30.50 7.80 -18.29
C ASP A 89 -31.29 8.28 -17.07
N ILE A 90 -31.33 7.49 -15.98
CA ILE A 90 -31.89 7.92 -14.70
C ILE A 90 -31.12 9.14 -14.15
N TYR A 91 -29.78 9.11 -14.18
CA TYR A 91 -28.99 10.25 -13.73
C TYR A 91 -29.20 11.51 -14.57
N LYS A 92 -29.34 11.38 -15.89
CA LYS A 92 -29.61 12.50 -16.80
C LYS A 92 -30.99 13.11 -16.54
N GLU A 93 -32.02 12.28 -16.37
CA GLU A 93 -33.39 12.76 -16.21
C GLU A 93 -33.67 13.33 -14.82
N PHE A 94 -33.15 12.70 -13.77
CA PHE A 94 -33.50 13.04 -12.39
C PHE A 94 -32.40 13.80 -11.64
N GLY A 95 -31.18 13.85 -12.17
CA GLY A 95 -30.04 14.55 -11.56
C GLY A 95 -29.82 14.14 -10.10
N TYR A 96 -29.59 15.13 -9.25
CA TYR A 96 -29.42 14.94 -7.80
C TYR A 96 -30.73 14.71 -7.03
N SER A 97 -31.89 14.74 -7.70
CA SER A 97 -33.19 14.53 -7.06
C SER A 97 -33.57 13.06 -6.85
N CYS A 98 -32.66 12.14 -7.19
CA CYS A 98 -32.79 10.71 -6.94
C CYS A 98 -31.54 10.14 -6.29
N GLU A 99 -31.73 9.13 -5.45
CA GLU A 99 -30.65 8.29 -4.95
C GLU A 99 -30.75 6.94 -5.65
N ILE A 100 -29.66 6.52 -6.30
CA ILE A 100 -29.56 5.21 -6.95
C ILE A 100 -28.66 4.32 -6.10
N TYR A 101 -29.11 3.10 -5.87
CA TYR A 101 -28.42 2.09 -5.09
C TYR A 101 -28.08 0.86 -5.94
N ASN A 102 -27.04 0.14 -5.53
CA ASN A 102 -26.47 -1.03 -6.18
C ASN A 102 -26.06 -0.81 -7.65
N SER A 103 -25.91 0.45 -8.09
CA SER A 103 -25.71 0.80 -9.50
C SER A 103 -24.27 0.70 -10.00
N ASP A 104 -23.30 0.67 -9.09
CA ASP A 104 -21.86 0.71 -9.37
C ASP A 104 -21.12 -0.47 -8.73
N ILE A 105 -21.85 -1.48 -8.25
CA ILE A 105 -21.26 -2.77 -7.89
C ILE A 105 -20.81 -3.42 -9.21
N PRO A 106 -19.53 -3.79 -9.34
CA PRO A 106 -19.12 -4.47 -10.56
C PRO A 106 -19.82 -5.83 -10.68
N LEU A 107 -20.18 -6.19 -11.91
CA LEU A 107 -21.15 -7.25 -12.18
C LEU A 107 -20.62 -8.64 -11.86
N GLU A 108 -19.31 -8.85 -12.01
CA GLU A 108 -18.65 -10.11 -11.68
C GLU A 108 -18.79 -10.39 -10.17
N GLU A 109 -18.52 -9.39 -9.34
CA GLU A 109 -18.67 -9.46 -7.89
C GLU A 109 -20.14 -9.48 -7.47
N TYR A 110 -21.01 -8.72 -8.13
CA TYR A 110 -22.45 -8.74 -7.82
C TYR A 110 -23.03 -10.16 -8.03
N PHE A 111 -22.64 -10.84 -9.11
CA PHE A 111 -23.02 -12.24 -9.30
C PHE A 111 -22.51 -13.16 -8.19
N MET A 112 -21.26 -12.96 -7.73
CA MET A 112 -20.72 -13.72 -6.59
C MET A 112 -21.49 -13.44 -5.30
N PHE A 113 -21.92 -12.19 -5.06
CA PHE A 113 -22.68 -11.81 -3.88
C PHE A 113 -24.05 -12.49 -3.84
N GLU A 114 -24.77 -12.49 -4.97
CA GLU A 114 -26.11 -13.09 -5.09
C GLU A 114 -26.09 -14.61 -4.91
N ASN A 115 -24.97 -15.27 -5.25
CA ASN A 115 -24.80 -16.72 -5.10
C ASN A 115 -24.02 -17.10 -3.83
N ASP A 116 -23.57 -16.13 -3.03
CA ASP A 116 -22.68 -16.31 -1.88
C ASP A 116 -21.42 -17.15 -2.16
N VAL A 117 -20.84 -17.03 -3.37
CA VAL A 117 -19.65 -17.78 -3.81
C VAL A 117 -18.40 -16.91 -3.88
N PHE A 118 -17.24 -17.52 -4.09
CA PHE A 118 -15.95 -16.83 -4.15
C PHE A 118 -14.93 -17.58 -5.01
N PRO A 119 -13.89 -16.89 -5.53
CA PRO A 119 -12.83 -17.56 -6.28
C PRO A 119 -12.14 -18.60 -5.41
N GLY A 120 -12.00 -19.81 -5.92
CA GLY A 120 -11.45 -20.98 -5.29
C GLY A 120 -12.43 -21.82 -4.48
N ALA A 121 -13.71 -21.45 -4.43
CA ALA A 121 -14.73 -22.27 -3.80
C ALA A 121 -15.07 -23.49 -4.68
N GLU A 122 -15.28 -24.65 -4.08
CA GLU A 122 -15.96 -25.76 -4.71
C GLU A 122 -17.45 -25.43 -4.85
N VAL A 123 -17.95 -25.51 -6.08
CA VAL A 123 -19.32 -25.08 -6.40
C VAL A 123 -20.15 -26.20 -7.00
N LYS A 124 -21.40 -26.26 -6.52
CA LYS A 124 -22.52 -26.99 -7.12
C LYS A 124 -23.27 -26.03 -8.05
N LEU A 125 -23.58 -26.50 -9.26
CA LEU A 125 -24.10 -25.66 -10.35
C LEU A 125 -25.52 -26.08 -10.71
N LYS A 126 -26.41 -25.09 -10.90
CA LYS A 126 -27.73 -25.30 -11.49
C LYS A 126 -27.76 -24.71 -12.89
N PHE A 127 -28.04 -25.54 -13.89
CA PHE A 127 -28.15 -25.14 -15.28
C PHE A 127 -29.61 -24.96 -15.72
N ILE A 128 -29.85 -23.99 -16.60
CA ILE A 128 -31.08 -23.81 -17.38
C ILE A 128 -30.63 -23.41 -18.79
N ASP A 129 -31.09 -24.12 -19.83
CA ASP A 129 -30.74 -23.89 -21.24
C ASP A 129 -29.21 -23.80 -21.48
N GLY A 130 -28.44 -24.69 -20.82
CA GLY A 130 -26.98 -24.72 -20.92
C GLY A 130 -26.25 -23.57 -20.22
N LYS A 131 -26.97 -22.67 -19.52
CA LYS A 131 -26.41 -21.52 -18.79
C LYS A 131 -26.48 -21.74 -17.29
N ILE A 132 -25.52 -21.20 -16.55
CA ILE A 132 -25.53 -21.27 -15.09
C ILE A 132 -26.57 -20.28 -14.56
N LYS A 133 -27.62 -20.81 -13.95
CA LYS A 133 -28.66 -20.01 -13.28
C LYS A 133 -28.25 -19.65 -11.85
N ALA A 134 -27.66 -20.60 -11.14
CA ALA A 134 -27.24 -20.43 -9.76
C ALA A 134 -26.01 -21.27 -9.46
N MET A 135 -25.22 -20.79 -8.51
CA MET A 135 -24.12 -21.51 -7.89
C MET A 135 -24.37 -21.60 -6.39
N LYS A 136 -23.91 -22.68 -5.77
CA LYS A 136 -23.84 -22.81 -4.32
C LYS A 136 -22.49 -23.39 -3.93
N THR A 137 -21.99 -23.00 -2.77
CA THR A 137 -20.80 -23.58 -2.17
C THR A 137 -21.10 -23.89 -0.71
N ASP A 138 -20.57 -25.00 -0.23
CA ASP A 138 -20.57 -25.34 1.20
C ASP A 138 -19.25 -24.89 1.86
N ASP A 139 -18.27 -24.44 1.07
CA ASP A 139 -16.95 -24.02 1.52
C ASP A 139 -16.99 -22.69 2.30
N SER A 140 -16.15 -22.59 3.32
CA SER A 140 -15.78 -21.31 3.91
C SER A 140 -14.58 -20.70 3.20
N CYS A 141 -14.60 -19.38 3.00
CA CYS A 141 -13.42 -18.66 2.49
C CYS A 141 -12.26 -18.61 3.50
N PHE A 142 -12.46 -19.08 4.73
CA PHE A 142 -11.47 -19.17 5.80
C PHE A 142 -11.00 -20.61 6.07
N GLU A 143 -11.49 -21.60 5.32
CA GLU A 143 -10.97 -22.97 5.42
C GLU A 143 -9.60 -23.13 4.75
N GLU A 144 -8.93 -24.23 5.09
CA GLU A 144 -7.67 -24.61 4.44
C GLU A 144 -7.94 -25.10 3.01
N TYR A 145 -7.07 -24.74 2.07
CA TYR A 145 -7.25 -25.09 0.66
C TYR A 145 -5.91 -25.25 -0.06
N SER A 146 -5.94 -26.03 -1.15
CA SER A 146 -4.86 -26.13 -2.12
C SER A 146 -5.12 -25.21 -3.32
N LEU A 147 -4.07 -24.63 -3.89
CA LEU A 147 -4.21 -23.92 -5.15
C LEU A 147 -4.54 -24.90 -6.29
N PRO A 148 -5.43 -24.54 -7.23
CA PRO A 148 -5.69 -25.36 -8.41
C PRO A 148 -4.45 -25.41 -9.32
N GLU A 149 -4.24 -26.55 -9.97
CA GLU A 149 -3.13 -26.78 -10.91
C GLU A 149 -3.36 -26.04 -12.23
N LEU A 150 -3.10 -24.73 -12.23
CA LEU A 150 -3.22 -23.86 -13.40
C LEU A 150 -1.90 -23.78 -14.17
N LYS A 151 -1.96 -23.74 -15.50
CA LYS A 151 -0.77 -23.61 -16.36
C LYS A 151 -0.20 -22.20 -16.26
N ILE A 152 1.03 -22.05 -15.78
CA ILE A 152 1.67 -20.76 -15.56
C ILE A 152 2.73 -20.47 -16.64
N LEU A 153 2.69 -19.25 -17.18
CA LEU A 153 3.74 -18.68 -18.02
C LEU A 153 4.24 -17.37 -17.41
N SER A 154 5.52 -17.30 -17.04
CA SER A 154 6.17 -16.02 -16.70
C SER A 154 6.81 -15.42 -17.95
N LEU A 155 6.51 -14.17 -18.22
CA LEU A 155 6.98 -13.42 -19.37
C LEU A 155 7.85 -12.25 -18.91
N ASP A 156 9.06 -12.17 -19.43
CA ASP A 156 9.98 -11.04 -19.24
C ASP A 156 10.43 -10.51 -20.60
N LEU A 157 10.37 -9.19 -20.79
CA LEU A 157 10.72 -8.53 -22.04
C LEU A 157 11.92 -7.62 -21.82
N LYS A 158 12.91 -7.73 -22.70
CA LYS A 158 14.01 -6.74 -22.79
C LYS A 158 13.92 -6.01 -24.12
N THR A 159 13.95 -4.70 -24.02
CA THR A 159 13.98 -3.78 -25.15
C THR A 159 15.25 -2.95 -25.10
N GLU A 160 15.65 -2.40 -26.25
CA GLU A 160 16.87 -1.59 -26.37
C GLU A 160 16.89 -0.42 -25.37
N TYR A 161 15.72 0.19 -25.17
CA TYR A 161 15.47 1.20 -24.13
C TYR A 161 14.25 0.80 -23.30
N PRO A 162 14.15 1.19 -22.02
CA PRO A 162 12.99 0.91 -21.19
C PRO A 162 11.68 1.39 -21.83
N LEU A 163 10.64 0.55 -21.76
CA LEU A 163 9.30 0.87 -22.26
C LEU A 163 8.77 2.15 -21.58
N ARG A 164 8.55 3.19 -22.37
CA ARG A 164 8.02 4.49 -21.93
C ARG A 164 7.07 5.05 -22.97
N LYS A 165 6.18 5.95 -22.53
CA LYS A 165 5.21 6.63 -23.39
C LYS A 165 5.93 7.30 -24.58
N ASN A 166 5.45 7.05 -25.80
CA ASN A 166 5.93 7.58 -27.09
C ASN A 166 7.25 7.00 -27.63
N LEU A 167 7.76 5.91 -27.07
CA LEU A 167 8.87 5.15 -27.66
C LEU A 167 8.36 3.79 -28.16
N ASP A 168 8.88 3.36 -29.30
CA ASP A 168 8.64 2.01 -29.85
C ASP A 168 9.99 1.28 -30.02
N PRO A 169 10.69 1.00 -28.91
CA PRO A 169 12.03 0.41 -28.98
C PRO A 169 11.96 -0.97 -29.65
N ARG A 170 13.09 -1.40 -30.23
CA ARG A 170 13.21 -2.76 -30.76
C ARG A 170 13.21 -3.77 -29.61
N LEU A 171 12.50 -4.87 -29.79
CA LEU A 171 12.52 -6.00 -28.86
C LEU A 171 13.87 -6.73 -28.97
N SER A 172 14.62 -6.76 -27.87
CA SER A 172 15.95 -7.37 -27.80
C SER A 172 15.92 -8.83 -27.35
N SER A 173 14.98 -9.18 -26.48
CA SER A 173 14.72 -10.58 -26.12
C SER A 173 13.38 -10.77 -25.43
N ILE A 174 12.80 -11.95 -25.61
CA ILE A 174 11.67 -12.46 -24.83
C ILE A 174 12.20 -13.60 -23.97
N SER A 175 11.84 -13.63 -22.69
CA SER A 175 12.09 -14.80 -21.84
C SER A 175 10.77 -15.39 -21.34
N ILE A 176 10.63 -16.70 -21.48
CA ILE A 176 9.48 -17.48 -21.01
C ILE A 176 9.97 -18.41 -19.90
N ASN A 177 9.38 -18.36 -18.72
CA ASN A 177 9.78 -19.19 -17.57
C ASN A 177 11.29 -19.11 -17.29
N LYS A 178 11.84 -17.88 -17.35
CA LYS A 178 13.28 -17.54 -17.25
C LYS A 178 14.18 -18.08 -18.37
N GLN A 179 13.64 -18.81 -19.35
CA GLN A 179 14.37 -19.25 -20.52
C GLN A 179 14.30 -18.18 -21.61
N ARG A 180 15.45 -17.66 -22.02
CA ARG A 180 15.55 -16.65 -23.07
C ARG A 180 15.32 -17.31 -24.44
N LEU A 181 14.43 -16.74 -25.24
CA LEU A 181 14.25 -17.14 -26.63
C LEU A 181 15.42 -16.61 -27.48
N THR A 182 15.91 -17.43 -28.40
CA THR A 182 16.91 -17.06 -29.40
C THR A 182 16.23 -16.78 -30.74
N GLY A 183 16.63 -15.72 -31.43
CA GLY A 183 16.13 -15.36 -32.76
C GLY A 183 17.07 -14.34 -33.40
N LYS A 184 17.22 -14.41 -34.73
CA LYS A 184 18.12 -13.55 -35.51
C LYS A 184 17.56 -12.13 -35.64
N ASN A 185 16.24 -11.97 -35.62
CA ASN A 185 15.55 -10.69 -35.71
C ASN A 185 14.30 -10.65 -34.80
N GLU A 186 13.62 -9.51 -34.77
CA GLU A 186 12.44 -9.29 -33.91
C GLU A 186 11.24 -10.17 -34.33
N GLU A 187 11.07 -10.41 -35.63
CA GLU A 187 10.01 -11.24 -36.19
C GLU A 187 10.14 -12.71 -35.78
N GLU A 188 11.34 -13.30 -35.92
CA GLU A 188 11.60 -14.69 -35.51
C GLU A 188 11.40 -14.89 -34.00
N LEU A 189 11.74 -13.87 -33.18
CA LEU A 189 11.46 -13.89 -31.74
C LEU A 189 9.95 -13.90 -31.46
N ILE A 190 9.18 -13.09 -32.18
CA ILE A 190 7.72 -13.02 -32.09
C ILE A 190 7.09 -14.35 -32.52
N ASP A 191 7.54 -14.94 -33.63
CA ASP A 191 7.05 -16.22 -34.13
C ASP A 191 7.26 -17.34 -33.12
N LYS A 192 8.50 -17.47 -32.61
CA LYS A 192 8.82 -18.44 -31.56
C LYS A 192 7.98 -18.23 -30.30
N PHE A 193 7.79 -16.98 -29.88
CA PHE A 193 6.92 -16.65 -28.77
C PHE A 193 5.48 -17.13 -29.01
N ILE A 194 4.90 -16.83 -30.18
CA ILE A 194 3.52 -17.20 -30.52
C ILE A 194 3.36 -18.73 -30.57
N GLN A 195 4.29 -19.44 -31.19
CA GLN A 195 4.29 -20.90 -31.24
C GLN A 195 4.30 -21.50 -29.83
N ILE A 196 5.21 -21.03 -28.96
CA ILE A 196 5.29 -21.51 -27.58
C ILE A 196 4.03 -21.12 -26.79
N PHE A 197 3.53 -19.90 -26.94
CA PHE A 197 2.36 -19.40 -26.24
C PHE A 197 1.11 -20.20 -26.60
N ARG A 198 0.86 -20.45 -27.89
CA ARG A 198 -0.26 -21.27 -28.38
C ARG A 198 -0.15 -22.71 -27.92
N ARG A 199 1.05 -23.30 -28.00
CA ARG A 199 1.29 -24.69 -27.56
C ARG A 199 1.08 -24.86 -26.05
N LYS A 200 1.56 -23.92 -25.24
CA LYS A 200 1.42 -24.00 -23.78
C LYS A 200 0.00 -23.71 -23.29
N ASP A 201 -0.74 -22.83 -23.98
CA ASP A 201 -2.04 -22.28 -23.58
C ASP A 201 -2.12 -21.97 -22.06
N PRO A 202 -1.37 -20.97 -21.58
CA PRO A 202 -1.15 -20.78 -20.14
C PRO A 202 -2.33 -20.10 -19.42
N ASP A 203 -2.98 -20.76 -18.47
CA ASP A 203 -4.04 -20.17 -17.65
C ASP A 203 -3.66 -18.85 -16.98
N ILE A 204 -2.39 -18.70 -16.60
CA ILE A 204 -1.85 -17.53 -15.92
C ILE A 204 -0.65 -16.98 -16.69
N ILE A 205 -0.66 -15.67 -16.96
CA ILE A 205 0.49 -14.91 -17.44
C ILE A 205 1.01 -14.03 -16.32
N PHE A 206 2.24 -14.28 -15.87
CA PHE A 206 2.96 -13.38 -14.98
C PHE A 206 3.90 -12.46 -15.76
N THR A 207 3.96 -11.19 -15.37
CA THR A 207 4.80 -10.17 -15.99
C THR A 207 5.50 -9.31 -14.92
N GLU A 208 6.55 -8.58 -15.29
CA GLU A 208 7.16 -7.62 -14.37
C GLU A 208 6.35 -6.32 -14.37
N ASP A 209 6.12 -5.67 -15.53
CA ASP A 209 5.26 -4.48 -15.70
C ASP A 209 4.24 -4.68 -16.82
N GLY A 210 3.39 -5.71 -16.68
CA GLY A 210 2.44 -6.15 -17.71
C GLY A 210 1.44 -5.11 -18.20
N ASN A 211 1.16 -4.09 -17.40
CA ASN A 211 0.32 -2.97 -17.83
C ASN A 211 0.97 -2.11 -18.94
N ILE A 212 2.28 -2.25 -19.16
CA ILE A 212 3.03 -1.63 -20.25
C ILE A 212 3.51 -2.69 -21.24
N GLU A 213 4.05 -3.80 -20.72
CA GLU A 213 4.67 -4.87 -21.51
C GLU A 213 3.68 -5.58 -22.44
N LEU A 214 2.48 -5.95 -21.95
CA LEU A 214 1.49 -6.66 -22.77
C LEU A 214 0.90 -5.81 -23.90
N PRO A 215 0.50 -4.53 -23.68
CA PRO A 215 0.09 -3.68 -24.79
C PRO A 215 1.19 -3.46 -25.83
N TYR A 216 2.45 -3.30 -25.40
CA TYR A 216 3.60 -3.15 -26.31
C TYR A 216 3.80 -4.42 -27.14
N LEU A 217 3.86 -5.59 -26.49
CA LEU A 217 4.04 -6.86 -27.19
C LEU A 217 2.87 -7.16 -28.12
N LEU A 218 1.63 -6.86 -27.71
CA LEU A 218 0.45 -7.01 -28.58
C LEU A 218 0.56 -6.15 -29.83
N LYS A 219 1.05 -4.90 -29.70
CA LYS A 219 1.27 -4.00 -30.84
C LYS A 219 2.27 -4.62 -31.81
N LYS A 220 3.41 -5.12 -31.32
CA LYS A 220 4.45 -5.78 -32.13
C LYS A 220 3.93 -7.03 -32.83
N ILE A 221 3.24 -7.91 -32.10
CA ILE A 221 2.66 -9.14 -32.65
C ILE A 221 1.68 -8.82 -33.78
N ARG A 222 0.80 -7.83 -33.59
CA ARG A 222 -0.27 -7.51 -34.56
C ARG A 222 0.23 -6.89 -35.87
N LEU A 223 1.51 -6.52 -35.97
CA LEU A 223 2.12 -6.16 -37.25
C LEU A 223 2.12 -7.35 -38.22
N HIS A 224 2.34 -8.57 -37.70
CA HIS A 224 2.41 -9.81 -38.49
C HIS A 224 1.18 -10.71 -38.28
N TYR A 225 0.55 -10.66 -37.09
CA TYR A 225 -0.60 -11.49 -36.71
C TYR A 225 -1.79 -10.64 -36.25
N LYS A 226 -2.51 -10.04 -37.20
CA LYS A 226 -3.59 -9.05 -36.96
C LYS A 226 -4.66 -9.52 -35.96
N ASP A 227 -5.00 -10.81 -35.96
CA ASP A 227 -6.05 -11.39 -35.11
C ASP A 227 -5.55 -11.97 -33.77
N PHE A 228 -4.26 -11.83 -33.45
CA PHE A 228 -3.73 -12.35 -32.19
C PHE A 228 -4.39 -11.69 -30.97
N SER A 229 -4.66 -12.53 -29.96
CA SER A 229 -5.15 -12.14 -28.64
C SER A 229 -4.49 -12.99 -27.57
N PHE A 230 -4.14 -12.36 -26.45
CA PHE A 230 -3.76 -13.05 -25.22
C PHE A 230 -4.99 -13.66 -24.52
N SER A 231 -6.13 -12.99 -24.57
CA SER A 231 -7.42 -13.53 -24.10
C SER A 231 -7.85 -14.77 -24.91
N ARG A 232 -8.52 -15.72 -24.25
CA ARG A 232 -9.17 -16.84 -24.97
C ARG A 232 -10.52 -16.45 -25.59
N PHE A 233 -11.12 -15.33 -25.15
CA PHE A 233 -12.42 -14.85 -25.62
C PHE A 233 -12.34 -13.43 -26.21
N GLY A 234 -12.69 -13.30 -27.50
CA GLY A 234 -12.75 -12.03 -28.21
C GLY A 234 -11.38 -11.37 -28.40
N LYS A 235 -11.37 -10.16 -28.98
CA LYS A 235 -10.14 -9.40 -29.25
C LYS A 235 -9.72 -8.52 -28.08
N ASP A 236 -8.43 -8.53 -27.76
CA ASP A 236 -7.85 -7.63 -26.76
C ASP A 236 -7.77 -6.18 -27.26
N ARG A 237 -8.22 -5.25 -26.42
CA ARG A 237 -8.11 -3.79 -26.62
C ARG A 237 -7.22 -3.17 -25.55
N LEU A 238 -5.95 -3.58 -25.51
CA LEU A 238 -4.98 -3.13 -24.50
C LEU A 238 -4.43 -1.73 -24.85
N ASN A 239 -4.24 -0.88 -23.84
CA ASN A 239 -3.62 0.42 -24.01
C ASN A 239 -2.71 0.78 -22.83
N VAL A 240 -1.66 1.57 -23.10
CA VAL A 240 -0.68 2.03 -22.10
C VAL A 240 -1.13 3.33 -21.41
N LYS A 241 -2.40 3.74 -21.57
CA LYS A 241 -2.88 4.96 -20.91
C LYS A 241 -2.89 4.75 -19.39
N GLY A 242 -2.77 5.84 -18.64
CA GLY A 242 -2.82 5.82 -17.18
C GLY A 242 -3.41 7.12 -16.66
N SER A 243 -3.55 7.21 -15.35
CA SER A 243 -4.06 8.39 -14.68
C SER A 243 -3.27 8.69 -13.41
N SER A 244 -3.17 9.98 -13.09
CA SER A 244 -2.62 10.46 -11.83
C SER A 244 -3.76 10.72 -10.84
N TYR A 245 -3.58 10.32 -9.60
CA TYR A 245 -4.50 10.66 -8.52
C TYR A 245 -3.74 11.01 -7.24
N THR A 246 -4.36 11.82 -6.38
CA THR A 246 -3.79 12.20 -5.09
C THR A 246 -4.36 11.31 -3.98
N SER A 247 -3.49 10.81 -3.11
CA SER A 247 -3.86 10.01 -1.93
C SER A 247 -2.91 10.38 -0.78
N TYR A 248 -3.45 10.72 0.40
CA TYR A 248 -2.67 11.15 1.57
C TYR A 248 -1.63 12.24 1.25
N GLY A 249 -2.03 13.27 0.48
CA GLY A 249 -1.13 14.36 0.06
C GLY A 249 -0.08 13.98 -0.99
N MET A 250 -0.06 12.73 -1.47
CA MET A 250 0.87 12.26 -2.49
C MET A 250 0.19 12.06 -3.85
N THR A 251 0.77 12.60 -4.91
CA THR A 251 0.39 12.25 -6.28
C THR A 251 0.96 10.87 -6.65
N ILE A 252 0.13 9.99 -7.22
CA ILE A 252 0.50 8.65 -7.68
C ILE A 252 0.05 8.50 -9.13
N TYR A 253 0.94 8.02 -10.00
CA TYR A 253 0.60 7.65 -11.36
C TYR A 253 0.38 6.14 -11.46
N LYS A 254 -0.68 5.73 -12.16
CA LYS A 254 -0.99 4.32 -12.39
C LYS A 254 -1.40 4.08 -13.84
N HIS A 255 -0.73 3.14 -14.50
CA HIS A 255 -1.16 2.62 -15.81
C HIS A 255 -2.48 1.85 -15.69
N ASN A 256 -3.27 1.88 -16.76
CA ASN A 256 -4.48 1.09 -16.86
C ASN A 256 -4.15 -0.40 -16.68
N ALA A 257 -4.97 -1.07 -15.89
CA ALA A 257 -4.84 -2.49 -15.66
C ALA A 257 -5.19 -3.28 -16.92
N VAL A 258 -4.37 -4.27 -17.24
CA VAL A 258 -4.65 -5.25 -18.30
C VAL A 258 -5.43 -6.41 -17.71
N TYR A 259 -6.67 -6.58 -18.18
CA TYR A 259 -7.54 -7.72 -17.86
C TYR A 259 -7.67 -8.62 -19.09
N LEU A 260 -7.41 -9.90 -18.92
CA LEU A 260 -7.55 -10.91 -19.96
C LEU A 260 -8.81 -11.75 -19.69
N LYS A 261 -9.51 -12.17 -20.76
CA LYS A 261 -10.75 -12.97 -20.64
C LYS A 261 -10.41 -14.45 -20.72
N ALA A 262 -10.91 -15.22 -19.75
CA ALA A 262 -10.60 -16.66 -19.58
C ALA A 262 -9.10 -17.00 -19.49
N ARG A 263 -8.30 -16.03 -19.04
CA ARG A 263 -6.88 -16.16 -18.71
C ARG A 263 -6.57 -15.13 -17.64
N LEU A 264 -5.75 -15.45 -16.65
CA LEU A 264 -5.39 -14.50 -15.59
C LEU A 264 -4.10 -13.77 -15.95
N HIS A 265 -4.08 -12.45 -15.77
CA HIS A 265 -2.87 -11.65 -15.85
C HIS A 265 -2.48 -11.13 -14.46
N PHE A 266 -1.28 -11.49 -14.02
CA PHE A 266 -0.66 -10.95 -12.81
C PHE A 266 0.61 -10.20 -13.19
N GLN A 267 0.80 -9.03 -12.60
CA GLN A 267 2.07 -8.29 -12.71
C GLN A 267 2.74 -8.21 -11.34
N LYS A 268 4.05 -8.01 -11.33
CA LYS A 268 4.83 -7.81 -10.11
C LYS A 268 4.90 -6.33 -9.70
N LYS A 269 5.28 -5.47 -10.64
CA LYS A 269 5.46 -4.03 -10.41
C LYS A 269 4.12 -3.33 -10.22
N GLY A 270 4.08 -2.38 -9.30
CA GLY A 270 2.85 -1.65 -8.96
C GLY A 270 1.87 -2.44 -8.09
N THR A 271 2.19 -3.71 -7.77
CA THR A 271 1.56 -4.43 -6.65
C THR A 271 2.25 -4.03 -5.34
N ILE A 272 1.54 -4.14 -4.22
CA ILE A 272 2.07 -3.76 -2.91
C ILE A 272 3.10 -4.80 -2.40
N TYR A 273 3.21 -5.95 -3.05
CA TYR A 273 3.85 -7.13 -2.45
C TYR A 273 5.10 -7.61 -3.17
N GLY A 274 5.22 -7.39 -4.49
CA GLY A 274 6.43 -7.73 -5.23
C GLY A 274 6.79 -9.22 -5.24
N TYR A 275 5.91 -10.11 -4.77
CA TYR A 275 6.15 -11.55 -4.68
C TYR A 275 5.69 -12.29 -5.94
N TRP A 276 6.42 -13.35 -6.31
CA TRP A 276 6.09 -14.29 -7.39
C TRP A 276 5.21 -15.46 -6.91
N ASN A 277 4.33 -15.27 -5.92
CA ASN A 277 3.45 -16.35 -5.44
C ASN A 277 1.96 -16.02 -5.62
N LEU A 278 1.18 -17.08 -5.79
CA LEU A 278 -0.27 -17.01 -5.94
C LEU A 278 -1.02 -17.00 -4.61
N TRP A 279 -0.42 -17.49 -3.52
CA TRP A 279 -1.05 -17.59 -2.20
C TRP A 279 -1.60 -16.24 -1.72
N TYR A 280 -0.81 -15.18 -1.87
CA TYR A 280 -1.20 -13.84 -1.44
C TYR A 280 -2.44 -13.29 -2.19
N PRO A 281 -2.43 -13.11 -3.52
CA PRO A 281 -3.59 -12.58 -4.23
C PRO A 281 -4.79 -13.53 -4.20
N TYR A 282 -4.56 -14.84 -4.10
CA TYR A 282 -5.64 -15.82 -4.02
C TYR A 282 -6.39 -15.76 -2.69
N GLU A 283 -5.67 -15.63 -1.56
CA GLU A 283 -6.28 -15.40 -0.25
C GLU A 283 -7.13 -14.11 -0.25
N LEU A 284 -6.61 -13.02 -0.81
CA LEU A 284 -7.38 -11.78 -0.92
C LEU A 284 -8.61 -11.93 -1.82
N ALA A 285 -8.51 -12.64 -2.95
CA ALA A 285 -9.64 -12.88 -3.85
C ALA A 285 -10.75 -13.67 -3.15
N ARG A 286 -10.38 -14.76 -2.45
CA ARG A 286 -11.28 -15.60 -1.64
C ARG A 286 -12.01 -14.78 -0.58
N VAL A 287 -11.24 -14.12 0.28
CA VAL A 287 -11.78 -13.39 1.43
C VAL A 287 -12.58 -12.18 0.96
N CYS A 288 -12.06 -11.40 0.01
CA CYS A 288 -12.71 -10.17 -0.43
C CYS A 288 -13.85 -10.37 -1.42
N LYS A 289 -14.06 -11.58 -1.92
CA LYS A 289 -15.05 -11.88 -2.98
C LYS A 289 -14.79 -11.05 -4.24
N VAL A 290 -13.53 -10.97 -4.64
CA VAL A 290 -13.06 -10.17 -5.81
C VAL A 290 -12.38 -11.09 -6.80
N THR A 291 -12.58 -10.85 -8.10
CA THR A 291 -11.90 -11.58 -9.17
C THR A 291 -10.36 -11.55 -9.04
N LEU A 292 -9.69 -12.66 -9.34
CA LEU A 292 -8.25 -12.84 -9.11
C LEU A 292 -7.40 -11.77 -9.81
N GLN A 293 -7.75 -11.40 -11.04
CA GLN A 293 -7.04 -10.34 -11.76
C GLN A 293 -7.25 -8.98 -11.11
N ARG A 294 -8.49 -8.68 -10.69
CA ARG A 294 -8.82 -7.37 -10.15
C ARG A 294 -8.16 -7.11 -8.82
N ILE A 295 -8.03 -8.12 -7.96
CA ILE A 295 -7.34 -7.93 -6.69
C ILE A 295 -5.83 -7.71 -6.87
N ASN A 296 -5.21 -8.29 -7.91
CA ASN A 296 -3.81 -7.99 -8.28
C ASN A 296 -3.64 -6.56 -8.82
N HIS A 297 -4.62 -6.08 -9.58
CA HIS A 297 -4.57 -4.77 -10.24
C HIS A 297 -5.15 -3.61 -9.43
N ARG A 298 -5.76 -3.86 -8.26
CA ARG A 298 -6.36 -2.82 -7.40
C ARG A 298 -5.59 -2.69 -6.08
N SER A 299 -5.91 -1.66 -5.30
CA SER A 299 -5.35 -1.50 -3.96
C SER A 299 -6.04 -2.45 -2.98
N VAL A 300 -5.41 -2.76 -1.85
CA VAL A 300 -6.04 -3.51 -0.75
C VAL A 300 -7.36 -2.89 -0.32
N GLY A 301 -7.41 -1.56 -0.32
CA GLY A 301 -8.60 -0.83 0.05
C GLY A 301 -9.80 -1.07 -0.87
N TYR A 302 -9.56 -1.45 -2.12
CA TYR A 302 -10.63 -1.95 -2.98
C TYR A 302 -11.20 -3.28 -2.45
N GLY A 303 -10.34 -4.20 -1.99
CA GLY A 303 -10.76 -5.43 -1.33
C GLY A 303 -11.60 -5.18 -0.07
N VAL A 304 -11.15 -4.26 0.80
CA VAL A 304 -11.93 -3.82 1.98
C VAL A 304 -13.27 -3.22 1.57
N SER A 305 -13.29 -2.35 0.55
CA SER A 305 -14.54 -1.77 0.05
C SER A 305 -15.49 -2.84 -0.46
N ASN A 306 -14.97 -3.82 -1.22
CA ASN A 306 -15.78 -4.90 -1.77
C ASN A 306 -16.36 -5.81 -0.68
N LEU A 307 -15.59 -6.08 0.39
CA LEU A 307 -16.10 -6.75 1.60
C LEU A 307 -17.25 -5.98 2.24
N GLN A 308 -17.13 -4.66 2.37
CA GLN A 308 -18.23 -3.83 2.88
C GLN A 308 -19.48 -3.96 2.00
N LEU A 309 -19.32 -3.98 0.66
CA LEU A 309 -20.42 -4.21 -0.26
C LEU A 309 -21.06 -5.60 -0.05
N TYR A 310 -20.25 -6.64 0.02
CA TYR A 310 -20.71 -8.01 0.23
C TYR A 310 -21.50 -8.15 1.54
N TYR A 311 -20.95 -7.68 2.67
CA TYR A 311 -21.65 -7.77 3.95
C TYR A 311 -22.88 -6.86 4.01
N ALA A 312 -22.88 -5.70 3.34
CA ALA A 312 -24.08 -4.88 3.21
C ALA A 312 -25.17 -5.63 2.42
N HIS A 313 -24.81 -6.24 1.29
CA HIS A 313 -25.70 -7.05 0.48
C HIS A 313 -26.28 -8.22 1.27
N LYS A 314 -25.42 -9.02 1.92
CA LYS A 314 -25.79 -10.16 2.76
C LYS A 314 -26.73 -9.78 3.92
N ASN A 315 -26.60 -8.56 4.44
CA ASN A 315 -27.47 -8.01 5.49
C ASN A 315 -28.65 -7.18 4.96
N ASN A 316 -28.99 -7.32 3.67
CA ASN A 316 -30.11 -6.64 3.01
C ASN A 316 -30.07 -5.10 3.08
N PHE A 317 -28.87 -4.51 3.18
CA PHE A 317 -28.67 -3.06 3.07
C PHE A 317 -28.49 -2.66 1.60
N LEU A 318 -29.17 -1.59 1.21
CA LEU A 318 -28.92 -0.93 -0.07
C LEU A 318 -27.56 -0.24 -0.07
N ILE A 319 -26.79 -0.48 -1.12
CA ILE A 319 -25.44 0.05 -1.31
C ILE A 319 -25.54 1.36 -2.09
N PRO A 320 -25.06 2.51 -1.56
CA PRO A 320 -25.13 3.77 -2.27
C PRO A 320 -24.34 3.72 -3.59
N GLY A 321 -24.92 4.25 -4.68
CA GLY A 321 -24.25 4.35 -5.98
C GLY A 321 -23.14 5.42 -6.03
N LYS A 322 -23.16 6.37 -5.09
CA LYS A 322 -22.11 7.39 -4.89
C LYS A 322 -21.69 7.37 -3.43
N SER A 323 -20.39 7.56 -3.18
CA SER A 323 -19.89 7.77 -1.82
C SER A 323 -20.40 9.09 -1.27
N SER A 324 -21.17 9.05 -0.19
CA SER A 324 -21.43 10.21 0.65
C SER A 324 -20.60 10.04 1.92
N CYS A 325 -19.51 10.80 2.05
CA CYS A 325 -18.86 10.92 3.35
C CYS A 325 -19.87 11.56 4.30
N SER A 326 -20.46 10.77 5.18
CA SER A 326 -21.50 11.23 6.10
C SER A 326 -20.83 11.79 7.35
N GLU A 327 -20.34 13.03 7.24
CA GLU A 327 -19.96 13.79 8.42
C GLU A 327 -21.17 14.62 8.88
N ARG A 328 -21.47 14.62 10.18
CA ARG A 328 -22.46 15.54 10.74
C ARG A 328 -21.86 16.94 10.86
N TRP A 329 -22.70 17.97 10.75
CA TRP A 329 -22.31 19.31 11.18
C TRP A 329 -21.86 19.27 12.65
N LYS A 330 -20.75 19.94 12.93
CA LYS A 330 -20.14 20.04 14.26
C LYS A 330 -19.93 21.51 14.58
N SER A 331 -20.14 21.87 15.84
CA SER A 331 -19.68 23.14 16.41
C SER A 331 -18.15 23.19 16.49
N GLY A 332 -17.56 24.38 16.62
CA GLY A 332 -16.11 24.52 16.79
C GLY A 332 -15.58 23.79 18.02
N LYS A 333 -16.34 23.76 19.12
CA LYS A 333 -16.01 23.03 20.36
C LYS A 333 -15.96 21.52 20.15
N GLU A 334 -16.94 20.98 19.41
CA GLU A 334 -16.96 19.55 19.06
C GLU A 334 -15.79 19.20 18.14
N LEU A 335 -15.48 20.06 17.15
CA LEU A 335 -14.36 19.83 16.25
C LEU A 335 -13.03 19.76 17.01
N PHE A 336 -12.76 20.72 17.92
CA PHE A 336 -11.55 20.73 18.74
C PHE A 336 -11.43 19.52 19.69
N SER A 337 -12.56 19.00 20.15
CA SER A 337 -12.59 17.83 21.04
C SER A 337 -12.43 16.52 20.25
N ALA A 338 -13.06 16.43 19.08
CA ALA A 338 -13.16 15.21 18.29
C ALA A 338 -12.01 15.00 17.31
N ASP A 339 -11.46 16.08 16.73
CA ASP A 339 -10.37 16.01 15.75
C ASP A 339 -9.01 15.89 16.44
N ARG A 340 -8.82 14.74 17.11
CA ARG A 340 -7.59 14.40 17.83
C ARG A 340 -7.01 13.11 17.27
N GLY A 341 -5.72 13.15 16.96
CA GLY A 341 -4.95 11.97 16.56
C GLY A 341 -4.75 10.96 17.69
N SER A 342 -3.99 9.91 17.39
CA SER A 342 -3.55 8.92 18.37
C SER A 342 -2.65 9.56 19.44
N LEU A 343 -2.55 8.93 20.60
CA LEU A 343 -1.67 9.39 21.68
C LEU A 343 -0.20 9.16 21.29
N ILE A 344 0.64 10.13 21.62
CA ILE A 344 2.09 10.06 21.53
C ILE A 344 2.63 10.49 22.89
N TYR A 345 3.43 9.62 23.51
CA TYR A 345 4.30 10.02 24.62
C TYR A 345 5.60 10.52 24.02
N GLU A 346 5.99 11.75 24.32
CA GLU A 346 7.24 12.28 23.81
C GLU A 346 8.42 11.43 24.30
N PRO A 347 9.34 11.02 23.41
CA PRO A 347 10.48 10.20 23.80
C PRO A 347 11.46 11.00 24.65
N GLU A 348 12.03 10.36 25.68
CA GLU A 348 13.21 10.90 26.36
C GLU A 348 14.42 10.84 25.41
N ILE A 349 14.86 12.00 24.91
CA ILE A 349 16.00 12.11 23.99
C ILE A 349 17.27 11.56 24.64
N GLY A 350 18.05 10.77 23.91
CA GLY A 350 19.31 10.24 24.40
C GLY A 350 19.45 8.73 24.25
N PHE A 351 20.51 8.20 24.85
CA PHE A 351 20.84 6.78 24.91
C PHE A 351 20.18 6.14 26.13
N HIS A 352 19.59 4.96 25.93
CA HIS A 352 18.93 4.20 26.97
C HIS A 352 19.24 2.71 26.85
N THR A 353 19.38 2.07 28.01
CA THR A 353 19.41 0.61 28.20
C THR A 353 18.14 0.15 28.88
N ASP A 354 17.96 -1.17 28.95
CA ASP A 354 16.91 -1.83 29.72
C ASP A 354 15.49 -1.42 29.31
N ILE A 355 15.29 -1.26 27.99
CA ILE A 355 14.00 -0.92 27.40
C ILE A 355 13.40 -2.14 26.71
N ALA A 356 12.15 -2.45 27.02
CA ALA A 356 11.33 -3.34 26.22
C ALA A 356 10.37 -2.55 25.34
N GLU A 357 10.18 -3.00 24.10
CA GLU A 357 9.12 -2.52 23.22
C GLU A 357 7.98 -3.54 23.18
N ILE A 358 6.79 -3.05 23.51
CA ILE A 358 5.54 -3.81 23.41
C ILE A 358 4.62 -3.15 22.39
N ASP A 359 3.92 -3.98 21.60
CA ASP A 359 3.06 -3.55 20.50
C ASP A 359 1.69 -4.24 20.55
N PHE A 360 0.62 -3.48 20.33
CA PHE A 360 -0.72 -4.02 20.25
C PHE A 360 -0.96 -4.70 18.90
N THR A 361 -1.27 -6.00 18.92
CA THR A 361 -1.50 -6.75 17.68
C THR A 361 -2.76 -6.26 17.00
N SER A 362 -2.61 -5.55 15.88
CA SER A 362 -3.75 -5.06 15.09
C SER A 362 -4.73 -4.24 15.93
N LEU A 363 -4.20 -3.24 16.67
CA LEU A 363 -4.95 -2.41 17.62
C LEU A 363 -6.28 -1.91 17.06
N PHE A 364 -6.24 -1.16 15.95
CA PHE A 364 -7.45 -0.52 15.40
C PHE A 364 -8.53 -1.52 14.98
N PRO A 365 -8.24 -2.59 14.21
CA PRO A 365 -9.23 -3.63 13.94
C PRO A 365 -9.86 -4.23 15.19
N ASN A 366 -9.06 -4.52 16.23
CA ASN A 366 -9.56 -5.06 17.48
C ASN A 366 -10.46 -4.06 18.22
N ILE A 367 -10.11 -2.76 18.24
CA ILE A 367 -10.98 -1.70 18.76
C ILE A 367 -12.31 -1.68 18.01
N MET A 368 -12.27 -1.74 16.68
CA MET A 368 -13.48 -1.70 15.85
C MET A 368 -14.40 -2.88 16.15
N VAL A 369 -13.85 -4.10 16.28
CA VAL A 369 -14.61 -5.30 16.63
C VAL A 369 -15.15 -5.22 18.06
N LYS A 370 -14.28 -4.93 19.04
CA LYS A 370 -14.62 -4.94 20.47
C LYS A 370 -15.71 -3.92 20.81
N HIS A 371 -15.63 -2.71 20.25
CA HIS A 371 -16.58 -1.63 20.51
C HIS A 371 -17.67 -1.51 19.44
N ASN A 372 -17.80 -2.50 18.54
CA ASN A 372 -18.81 -2.55 17.48
C ASN A 372 -18.86 -1.30 16.58
N ILE A 373 -17.71 -0.72 16.24
CA ILE A 373 -17.60 0.53 15.49
C ILE A 373 -17.84 0.27 13.99
N SER A 374 -18.94 0.83 13.47
CA SER A 374 -19.35 0.75 12.07
C SER A 374 -20.23 1.95 11.72
N THR A 375 -20.34 2.30 10.44
CA THR A 375 -21.06 3.51 10.01
C THR A 375 -22.52 3.54 10.47
N GLU A 376 -23.20 2.40 10.41
CA GLU A 376 -24.60 2.21 10.81
C GLU A 376 -24.82 1.95 12.31
N THR A 377 -23.75 1.73 13.09
CA THR A 377 -23.85 1.55 14.55
C THR A 377 -23.59 2.84 15.33
N MET A 378 -22.99 3.85 14.69
CA MET A 378 -22.77 5.17 15.30
C MET A 378 -24.08 5.96 15.47
N PHE A 379 -24.18 6.71 16.56
CA PHE A 379 -25.34 7.52 16.94
C PHE A 379 -26.63 6.69 17.10
N CYS A 380 -26.53 5.54 17.77
CA CYS A 380 -27.70 4.67 17.91
C CYS A 380 -28.75 5.26 18.84
N ARG A 381 -29.99 5.39 18.38
CA ARG A 381 -31.12 5.73 19.24
C ARG A 381 -31.41 4.67 20.32
N CYS A 382 -30.97 3.44 20.08
CA CYS A 382 -31.22 2.28 20.92
C CYS A 382 -30.35 2.16 22.18
N CYS A 383 -29.20 2.84 22.20
CA CYS A 383 -28.18 2.68 23.24
C CYS A 383 -27.59 4.05 23.64
N PRO A 384 -28.41 5.00 24.13
CA PRO A 384 -27.95 6.35 24.47
C PRO A 384 -26.82 6.36 25.50
N GLU A 385 -26.81 5.38 26.42
CA GLU A 385 -25.82 5.28 27.50
C GLU A 385 -24.47 4.71 27.07
N ASN A 386 -24.36 4.05 25.91
CA ASN A 386 -23.08 3.49 25.44
C ASN A 386 -22.25 4.55 24.71
N LYS A 387 -21.81 5.57 25.46
CA LYS A 387 -21.08 6.73 24.96
C LYS A 387 -19.61 6.40 24.69
N VAL A 388 -19.03 7.10 23.71
CA VAL A 388 -17.60 7.06 23.43
C VAL A 388 -16.91 8.07 24.35
N SER A 389 -15.86 7.63 25.05
CA SER A 389 -15.13 8.48 26.00
C SER A 389 -14.64 9.78 25.35
N GLY A 390 -14.98 10.91 25.99
CA GLY A 390 -14.59 12.25 25.54
C GLY A 390 -15.28 12.77 24.27
N LEU A 391 -16.30 12.07 23.76
CA LEU A 391 -17.00 12.44 22.53
C LEU A 391 -18.52 12.39 22.71
N ASP A 392 -19.23 13.35 22.11
CA ASP A 392 -20.70 13.36 22.05
C ASP A 392 -21.21 12.41 20.96
N MET A 393 -20.99 11.11 21.17
CA MET A 393 -21.49 10.05 20.30
C MET A 393 -21.62 8.74 21.07
N ASN A 394 -22.50 7.87 20.58
CA ASN A 394 -22.76 6.57 21.18
C ASN A 394 -22.80 5.47 20.12
N ILE A 395 -22.54 4.23 20.54
CA ILE A 395 -22.43 3.08 19.63
C ILE A 395 -23.47 2.01 19.99
N CYS A 396 -24.11 1.43 18.98
CA CYS A 396 -25.05 0.33 19.16
C CYS A 396 -24.37 -0.90 19.79
N THR A 397 -24.98 -1.50 20.82
CA THR A 397 -24.56 -2.80 21.37
C THR A 397 -25.51 -3.94 21.00
N ARG A 398 -26.72 -3.63 20.51
CA ARG A 398 -27.77 -4.62 20.21
C ARG A 398 -27.62 -5.28 18.84
N LYS A 399 -27.05 -4.58 17.85
CA LYS A 399 -26.89 -5.06 16.47
C LYS A 399 -25.42 -4.95 16.08
N LYS A 400 -24.85 -6.07 15.65
CA LYS A 400 -23.48 -6.11 15.15
C LYS A 400 -23.37 -5.33 13.85
N GLY A 401 -22.32 -4.53 13.73
CA GLY A 401 -22.08 -3.72 12.54
C GLY A 401 -21.42 -4.51 11.41
N ILE A 402 -21.53 -3.99 10.19
CA ILE A 402 -20.91 -4.51 8.96
C ILE A 402 -19.40 -4.61 9.13
N ILE A 403 -18.75 -3.59 9.69
CA ILE A 403 -17.29 -3.60 9.86
C ILE A 403 -16.82 -4.63 10.90
N PRO A 404 -17.41 -4.74 12.09
CA PRO A 404 -17.12 -5.85 13.00
C PRO A 404 -17.38 -7.24 12.39
N MET A 405 -18.48 -7.42 11.64
CA MET A 405 -18.78 -8.68 10.95
C MET A 405 -17.68 -9.09 9.96
N LEU A 406 -17.12 -8.13 9.22
CA LEU A 406 -16.06 -8.44 8.25
C LEU A 406 -14.68 -8.62 8.88
N LEU A 407 -14.35 -7.87 9.94
CA LEU A 407 -13.01 -7.87 10.53
C LEU A 407 -12.76 -9.05 11.46
N GLU A 408 -13.74 -9.45 12.25
CA GLU A 408 -13.54 -10.50 13.26
C GLU A 408 -13.07 -11.84 12.66
N PRO A 409 -13.68 -12.37 11.58
CA PRO A 409 -13.18 -13.58 10.94
C PRO A 409 -11.75 -13.45 10.39
N ILE A 410 -11.40 -12.27 9.86
CA ILE A 410 -10.07 -11.98 9.31
C ILE A 410 -9.01 -11.97 10.43
N ILE A 411 -9.33 -11.41 11.60
CA ILE A 411 -8.44 -11.41 12.78
C ILE A 411 -8.21 -12.86 13.24
N LYS A 412 -9.28 -13.64 13.41
CA LYS A 412 -9.20 -15.05 13.82
C LYS A 412 -8.35 -15.86 12.85
N GLN A 413 -8.61 -15.73 11.54
CA GLN A 413 -7.88 -16.48 10.52
C GLN A 413 -6.40 -16.09 10.45
N ARG A 414 -6.09 -14.80 10.54
CA ARG A 414 -4.69 -14.35 10.56
C ARG A 414 -3.95 -14.91 11.77
N ASN A 415 -4.59 -14.95 12.93
CA ASN A 415 -4.00 -15.51 14.14
C ASN A 415 -3.78 -17.01 14.01
N PHE A 416 -4.69 -17.74 13.37
CA PHE A 416 -4.50 -19.15 13.02
C PHE A 416 -3.24 -19.33 12.15
N TYR A 417 -3.14 -18.65 11.00
CA TYR A 417 -1.97 -18.77 10.12
C TYR A 417 -0.65 -18.47 10.82
N LYS A 418 -0.60 -17.44 11.67
CA LYS A 418 0.61 -17.08 12.43
C LYS A 418 1.08 -18.18 13.38
N LYS A 419 0.16 -18.98 13.95
CA LYS A 419 0.51 -20.05 14.90
C LYS A 419 1.07 -21.29 14.21
N THR A 420 0.67 -21.57 12.97
CA THR A 420 1.05 -22.80 12.27
C THR A 420 2.49 -22.85 11.71
N GLY A 421 3.13 -21.69 11.47
CA GLY A 421 4.49 -21.63 10.92
C GLY A 421 4.68 -22.07 9.45
N LYS A 422 3.64 -22.49 8.71
CA LYS A 422 3.78 -22.93 7.31
C LYS A 422 4.13 -21.77 6.38
N GLU A 423 4.96 -22.03 5.34
CA GLU A 423 5.40 -20.99 4.40
C GLU A 423 4.22 -20.34 3.64
N ASN A 424 3.26 -21.15 3.16
CA ASN A 424 2.05 -20.64 2.51
C ASN A 424 1.22 -19.76 3.47
N HIS A 425 1.14 -20.14 4.75
CA HIS A 425 0.41 -19.40 5.78
C HIS A 425 1.05 -18.05 6.07
N ARG A 426 2.38 -17.90 5.92
CA ARG A 426 3.05 -16.60 6.02
C ARG A 426 2.49 -15.61 4.99
N HIS A 427 2.42 -16.01 3.72
CA HIS A 427 1.87 -15.16 2.66
C HIS A 427 0.38 -14.84 2.85
N ARG A 428 -0.41 -15.80 3.32
CA ARG A 428 -1.83 -15.60 3.63
C ARG A 428 -2.03 -14.68 4.85
N ALA A 429 -1.21 -14.82 5.90
CA ALA A 429 -1.23 -13.92 7.05
C ALA A 429 -0.86 -12.48 6.68
N ASP A 430 0.08 -12.28 5.76
CA ASP A 430 0.43 -10.98 5.21
C ASP A 430 -0.70 -10.38 4.37
N ALA A 431 -1.46 -11.23 3.65
CA ALA A 431 -2.68 -10.83 2.94
C ALA A 431 -3.71 -10.24 3.89
N LEU A 432 -4.05 -11.00 4.94
CA LEU A 432 -5.01 -10.55 5.94
C LEU A 432 -4.51 -9.34 6.73
N LYS A 433 -3.21 -9.24 7.04
CA LYS A 433 -2.61 -8.06 7.67
C LYS A 433 -2.88 -6.79 6.84
N GLY A 434 -2.71 -6.88 5.52
CA GLY A 434 -2.97 -5.76 4.61
C GLY A 434 -4.41 -5.24 4.74
N LEU A 435 -5.39 -6.15 4.72
CA LEU A 435 -6.82 -5.80 4.87
C LEU A 435 -7.08 -5.10 6.21
N LEU A 436 -6.57 -5.68 7.31
CA LEU A 436 -6.74 -5.15 8.66
C LEU A 436 -6.19 -3.73 8.81
N VAL A 437 -4.95 -3.49 8.39
CA VAL A 437 -4.31 -2.16 8.46
C VAL A 437 -5.05 -1.13 7.60
N THR A 438 -5.59 -1.56 6.46
CA THR A 438 -6.28 -0.67 5.52
C THR A 438 -7.68 -0.25 6.01
N SER A 439 -8.37 -1.11 6.77
CA SER A 439 -9.74 -0.86 7.23
C SER A 439 -9.87 0.39 8.10
N PHE A 440 -8.88 0.68 8.95
CA PHE A 440 -8.87 1.89 9.78
C PHE A 440 -8.88 3.18 8.93
N GLY A 441 -7.94 3.30 7.99
CA GLY A 441 -7.86 4.47 7.11
C GLY A 441 -9.09 4.62 6.21
N TYR A 442 -9.75 3.51 5.87
CA TYR A 442 -10.97 3.51 5.07
C TYR A 442 -12.20 4.07 5.78
N MET A 443 -12.21 4.14 7.11
CA MET A 443 -13.26 4.85 7.86
C MET A 443 -13.17 6.37 7.68
N GLY A 444 -11.96 6.90 7.51
CA GLY A 444 -11.70 8.32 7.23
C GLY A 444 -11.69 8.68 5.74
N PHE A 445 -11.84 7.71 4.84
CA PHE A 445 -11.66 7.92 3.40
C PHE A 445 -12.92 8.44 2.73
N ARG A 446 -12.91 9.70 2.28
CA ARG A 446 -14.06 10.39 1.65
C ARG A 446 -14.75 9.62 0.50
N LYS A 447 -14.01 8.80 -0.27
CA LYS A 447 -14.56 8.03 -1.40
C LYS A 447 -15.08 6.64 -1.02
N SER A 448 -14.90 6.21 0.23
CA SER A 448 -15.49 4.97 0.72
C SER A 448 -16.98 5.17 1.00
N LYS A 449 -17.80 4.18 0.67
CA LYS A 449 -19.27 4.25 0.82
C LYS A 449 -19.74 4.04 2.25
N PHE A 450 -18.95 3.30 3.03
CA PHE A 450 -19.19 3.03 4.44
C PHE A 450 -18.17 3.77 5.32
N ALA A 451 -17.58 4.86 4.81
CA ALA A 451 -16.77 5.76 5.63
C ALA A 451 -17.64 6.67 6.48
N ARG A 452 -17.15 6.93 7.70
CA ARG A 452 -17.75 7.87 8.64
C ARG A 452 -16.65 8.45 9.51
N ILE A 453 -16.46 9.77 9.44
CA ILE A 453 -15.40 10.47 10.17
C ILE A 453 -15.55 10.25 11.69
N GLU A 454 -16.78 10.23 12.20
CA GLU A 454 -17.02 10.02 13.63
C GLU A 454 -16.62 8.60 14.07
N ALA A 455 -16.73 7.60 13.20
CA ALA A 455 -16.22 6.27 13.49
C ALA A 455 -14.68 6.26 13.54
N HIS A 456 -14.01 7.02 12.66
CA HIS A 456 -12.56 7.22 12.72
C HIS A 456 -12.13 7.90 14.03
N GLN A 457 -12.85 8.94 14.45
CA GLN A 457 -12.62 9.65 15.72
C GLN A 457 -12.83 8.74 16.94
N ALA A 458 -13.88 7.90 16.93
CA ALA A 458 -14.14 6.94 18.00
C ALA A 458 -13.01 5.92 18.14
N ILE A 459 -12.48 5.40 17.03
CA ILE A 459 -11.33 4.49 17.05
C ILE A 459 -10.11 5.16 17.71
N GLN A 460 -9.85 6.42 17.35
CA GLN A 460 -8.74 7.17 17.93
C GLN A 460 -8.95 7.45 19.43
N ALA A 461 -10.17 7.75 19.85
CA ALA A 461 -10.49 7.93 21.27
C ALA A 461 -10.21 6.68 22.10
N TYR A 462 -10.69 5.51 21.66
CA TYR A 462 -10.39 4.25 22.33
C TYR A 462 -8.90 3.90 22.27
N SER A 463 -8.21 4.19 21.17
CA SER A 463 -6.77 3.95 21.07
C SER A 463 -5.99 4.76 22.12
N ARG A 464 -6.35 6.03 22.35
CA ARG A 464 -5.75 6.85 23.41
C ARG A 464 -6.03 6.27 24.79
N GLU A 465 -7.28 5.88 25.06
CA GLU A 465 -7.68 5.28 26.34
C GLU A 465 -6.91 3.99 26.63
N ILE A 466 -6.78 3.12 25.64
CA ILE A 466 -6.03 1.87 25.73
C ILE A 466 -4.56 2.14 26.05
N LEU A 467 -3.93 3.07 25.33
CA LEU A 467 -2.52 3.39 25.53
C LEU A 467 -2.29 4.01 26.93
N LEU A 468 -3.16 4.91 27.39
CA LEU A 468 -3.12 5.49 28.73
C LEU A 468 -3.24 4.41 29.82
N ARG A 469 -4.20 3.49 29.67
CA ARG A 469 -4.38 2.39 30.64
C ARG A 469 -3.18 1.44 30.65
N ALA A 470 -2.64 1.11 29.48
CA ALA A 470 -1.46 0.25 29.38
C ALA A 470 -0.23 0.90 30.02
N SER A 471 -0.02 2.20 29.80
CA SER A 471 1.02 2.98 30.48
C SER A 471 0.85 2.94 31.99
N LYS A 472 -0.38 3.15 32.49
CA LYS A 472 -0.64 3.13 33.94
C LYS A 472 -0.38 1.75 34.55
N ILE A 473 -0.78 0.67 33.87
CA ILE A 473 -0.48 -0.70 34.31
C ILE A 473 1.02 -0.96 34.33
N ALA A 474 1.78 -0.45 33.35
CA ALA A 474 3.23 -0.56 33.33
C ALA A 474 3.85 0.17 34.53
N GLU A 475 3.41 1.40 34.81
CA GLU A 475 3.86 2.17 35.98
C GLU A 475 3.56 1.46 37.30
N ASP A 476 2.35 0.89 37.44
CA ASP A 476 1.95 0.15 38.64
C ASP A 476 2.80 -1.13 38.86
N LEU A 477 3.41 -1.68 37.80
CA LEU A 477 4.35 -2.82 37.85
C LEU A 477 5.82 -2.39 37.99
N GLY A 478 6.07 -1.10 38.24
CA GLY A 478 7.42 -0.55 38.44
C GLY A 478 8.20 -0.25 37.16
N PHE A 479 7.53 -0.20 36.01
CA PHE A 479 8.17 0.27 34.77
C PHE A 479 8.04 1.79 34.62
N LYS A 480 9.04 2.41 34.01
CA LYS A 480 8.96 3.80 33.53
C LYS A 480 8.59 3.80 32.04
N VAL A 481 7.56 4.53 31.64
CA VAL A 481 7.23 4.73 30.22
C VAL A 481 8.18 5.78 29.63
N VAL A 482 9.07 5.37 28.72
CA VAL A 482 10.09 6.26 28.11
C VAL A 482 9.61 6.84 26.78
N HIS A 483 8.76 6.10 26.08
CA HIS A 483 8.18 6.53 24.82
C HIS A 483 6.90 5.74 24.51
N GLY A 484 6.06 6.26 23.61
CA GLY A 484 4.89 5.58 23.11
C GLY A 484 4.35 6.25 21.85
N ILE A 485 3.94 5.45 20.87
CA ILE A 485 3.40 5.94 19.61
C ILE A 485 2.20 5.08 19.24
N THR A 486 0.99 5.62 19.33
CA THR A 486 -0.25 4.99 18.83
C THR A 486 -0.54 3.61 19.40
N ASP A 487 0.11 2.56 18.87
CA ASP A 487 -0.04 1.14 19.18
C ASP A 487 1.18 0.51 19.85
N SER A 488 2.27 1.25 20.06
CA SER A 488 3.48 0.72 20.71
C SER A 488 3.89 1.55 21.93
N LEU A 489 4.48 0.88 22.93
CA LEU A 489 5.06 1.48 24.14
C LEU A 489 6.49 0.98 24.35
N TRP A 490 7.37 1.90 24.79
CA TRP A 490 8.72 1.61 25.25
C TRP A 490 8.76 1.81 26.76
N VAL A 491 9.00 0.71 27.47
CA VAL A 491 8.99 0.67 28.92
C VAL A 491 10.37 0.30 29.43
N LYS A 492 10.82 0.98 30.48
CA LYS A 492 12.13 0.81 31.10
C LYS A 492 11.99 0.27 32.51
N LYS A 493 12.78 -0.74 32.84
CA LYS A 493 12.91 -1.27 34.21
C LYS A 493 14.34 -1.74 34.38
N LYS A 494 14.96 -1.43 35.53
CA LYS A 494 16.35 -1.86 35.80
C LYS A 494 16.45 -3.39 35.69
N ASP A 495 17.49 -3.87 35.00
CA ASP A 495 17.77 -5.29 34.80
C ASP A 495 16.61 -6.08 34.16
N ILE A 496 15.85 -5.41 33.27
CA ILE A 496 14.66 -5.98 32.64
C ILE A 496 14.94 -7.34 31.99
N CYS A 497 14.12 -8.33 32.34
CA CYS A 497 14.21 -9.66 31.78
C CYS A 497 12.92 -10.06 31.05
N LYS A 498 12.95 -11.21 30.38
CA LYS A 498 11.79 -11.73 29.64
C LYS A 498 10.58 -12.00 30.55
N LYS A 499 10.82 -12.33 31.83
CA LYS A 499 9.75 -12.55 32.81
C LYS A 499 8.99 -11.26 33.11
N ASP A 500 9.69 -10.16 33.38
CA ASP A 500 9.06 -8.85 33.62
C ASP A 500 8.15 -8.46 32.46
N VAL A 501 8.64 -8.60 31.22
CA VAL A 501 7.87 -8.27 30.02
C VAL A 501 6.65 -9.18 29.86
N LYS A 502 6.80 -10.47 30.17
CA LYS A 502 5.70 -11.44 30.13
C LYS A 502 4.61 -11.08 31.14
N ASP A 503 4.98 -10.77 32.38
CA ASP A 503 4.05 -10.40 33.45
C ASP A 503 3.28 -9.12 33.08
N LEU A 504 3.97 -8.13 32.49
CA LEU A 504 3.33 -6.92 31.96
C LEU A 504 2.33 -7.26 30.84
N ILE A 505 2.72 -8.08 29.87
CA ILE A 505 1.84 -8.48 28.76
C ILE A 505 0.60 -9.20 29.29
N GLU A 506 0.75 -10.14 30.22
CA GLU A 506 -0.37 -10.87 30.81
C GLU A 506 -1.33 -9.93 31.53
N LYS A 507 -0.82 -9.02 32.38
CA LYS A 507 -1.66 -8.08 33.12
C LYS A 507 -2.39 -7.09 32.22
N VAL A 508 -1.74 -6.61 31.18
CA VAL A 508 -2.38 -5.70 30.23
C VAL A 508 -3.41 -6.44 29.36
N ASN A 509 -3.09 -7.65 28.91
CA ASN A 509 -4.05 -8.49 28.17
C ASN A 509 -5.30 -8.80 29.01
N GLU A 510 -5.14 -9.13 30.29
CA GLU A 510 -6.22 -9.39 31.23
C GLU A 510 -7.14 -8.17 31.38
N LYS A 511 -6.56 -6.97 31.64
CA LYS A 511 -7.34 -5.75 31.90
C LYS A 511 -7.92 -5.09 30.64
N ILE A 512 -7.20 -5.13 29.52
CA ILE A 512 -7.59 -4.44 28.28
C ILE A 512 -8.33 -5.37 27.31
N GLY A 513 -8.07 -6.68 27.32
CA GLY A 513 -8.72 -7.63 26.42
C GLY A 513 -8.35 -7.44 24.94
N ILE A 514 -7.17 -6.87 24.66
CA ILE A 514 -6.57 -6.80 23.31
C ILE A 514 -5.14 -7.33 23.41
N GLU A 515 -4.80 -8.27 22.54
CA GLU A 515 -3.49 -8.96 22.55
C GLU A 515 -2.31 -8.00 22.30
N ILE A 516 -1.40 -7.96 23.25
CA ILE A 516 -0.09 -7.29 23.16
C ILE A 516 1.01 -8.32 22.91
N LYS A 517 2.04 -7.91 22.17
CA LYS A 517 3.26 -8.70 21.93
C LYS A 517 4.49 -7.90 22.29
N SER A 518 5.52 -8.61 22.75
CA SER A 518 6.86 -8.06 22.83
C SER A 518 7.46 -8.04 21.42
N GLU A 519 7.92 -6.88 20.97
CA GLU A 519 8.80 -6.77 19.80
C GLU A 519 10.22 -7.21 20.19
N GLY A 520 10.67 -6.84 21.40
CA GLY A 520 11.96 -7.26 21.92
C GLY A 520 12.43 -6.40 23.08
N ILE A 521 13.52 -6.84 23.72
CA ILE A 521 14.27 -6.06 24.71
C ILE A 521 15.49 -5.48 23.99
N TYR A 522 15.68 -4.17 24.12
CA TYR A 522 16.85 -3.47 23.61
C TYR A 522 18.06 -3.73 24.49
N GLU A 523 19.19 -4.03 23.84
CA GLU A 523 20.49 -3.85 24.46
C GLU A 523 20.71 -2.35 24.67
N TRP A 524 20.49 -1.56 23.61
CA TRP A 524 20.45 -0.11 23.69
C TRP A 524 19.54 0.48 22.62
N ILE A 525 19.01 1.68 22.90
CA ILE A 525 18.25 2.48 21.95
C ILE A 525 18.59 3.96 22.12
N VAL A 526 18.61 4.68 21.00
CA VAL A 526 18.83 6.13 20.95
C VAL A 526 17.61 6.82 20.37
N PHE A 527 16.95 7.66 21.17
CA PHE A 527 15.89 8.55 20.71
C PHE A 527 16.48 9.88 20.25
N LEU A 528 16.09 10.32 19.05
CA LEU A 528 16.67 11.49 18.40
C LEU A 528 15.74 12.70 18.44
N PRO A 529 16.30 13.91 18.60
CA PRO A 529 15.53 15.14 18.50
C PRO A 529 15.26 15.53 17.04
N SER A 530 14.55 16.64 16.87
CA SER A 530 14.40 17.31 15.60
C SER A 530 15.74 17.78 15.04
N THR A 531 15.90 17.71 13.71
CA THR A 531 17.08 18.28 13.03
C THR A 531 17.09 19.80 13.08
N ALA A 532 15.94 20.44 13.29
CA ALA A 532 15.82 21.89 13.35
C ALA A 532 16.07 22.42 14.77
N ASN A 533 15.64 21.68 15.79
CA ASN A 533 15.82 22.06 17.19
C ASN A 533 16.14 20.82 18.04
N ARG A 534 17.33 20.79 18.63
CA ARG A 534 17.82 19.67 19.44
C ARG A 534 17.03 19.44 20.73
N LYS A 535 16.26 20.42 21.20
CA LYS A 535 15.40 20.31 22.39
C LYS A 535 14.03 19.70 22.09
N VAL A 536 13.64 19.60 20.82
CA VAL A 536 12.31 19.12 20.44
C VAL A 536 12.40 17.62 20.13
N PRO A 537 11.73 16.76 20.91
CA PRO A 537 11.71 15.33 20.66
C PRO A 537 10.89 15.02 19.39
N VAL A 538 11.25 13.92 18.71
CA VAL A 538 10.50 13.45 17.54
C VAL A 538 10.20 11.98 17.71
N ALA A 539 8.93 11.66 17.94
CA ALA A 539 8.46 10.29 18.18
C ALA A 539 8.98 9.27 17.15
N THR A 540 9.02 9.65 15.87
CA THR A 540 9.36 8.72 14.80
C THR A 540 10.86 8.63 14.47
N ARG A 541 11.74 9.19 15.30
CA ARG A 541 13.19 9.20 15.07
C ARG A 541 13.95 8.50 16.18
N TYR A 542 14.39 7.28 15.90
CA TYR A 542 15.21 6.49 16.81
C TYR A 542 15.97 5.40 16.07
N TYR A 543 17.02 4.88 16.69
CA TYR A 543 17.68 3.65 16.26
C TYR A 543 18.18 2.88 17.49
N GLY A 544 18.22 1.56 17.42
CA GLY A 544 18.63 0.72 18.53
C GLY A 544 18.95 -0.71 18.11
N LEU A 545 19.56 -1.44 19.04
CA LEU A 545 19.93 -2.84 18.91
C LEU A 545 19.15 -3.66 19.93
N PHE A 546 18.46 -4.69 19.47
CA PHE A 546 17.82 -5.66 20.35
C PHE A 546 18.85 -6.67 20.89
N LYS A 547 18.55 -7.29 22.05
CA LYS A 547 19.37 -8.36 22.64
C LYS A 547 19.55 -9.60 21.73
N ASN A 548 18.77 -9.71 20.65
CA ASN A 548 18.90 -10.75 19.62
C ASN A 548 19.77 -10.32 18.42
N ASN A 549 20.51 -9.20 18.54
CA ASN A 549 21.34 -8.58 17.50
C ASN A 549 20.57 -8.01 16.29
N GLU A 550 19.25 -7.84 16.38
CA GLU A 550 18.48 -7.16 15.36
C GLU A 550 18.54 -5.63 15.52
N ILE A 551 18.87 -4.93 14.44
CA ILE A 551 18.92 -3.46 14.40
C ILE A 551 17.56 -2.91 13.99
N LYS A 552 16.99 -2.03 14.82
CA LYS A 552 15.75 -1.30 14.50
C LYS A 552 16.05 0.18 14.32
N ALA A 553 15.59 0.76 13.20
CA ALA A 553 15.78 2.17 12.89
C ALA A 553 14.52 2.81 12.27
N ARG A 554 14.21 4.04 12.69
CA ARG A 554 13.10 4.87 12.23
C ARG A 554 13.52 6.32 12.08
N GLY A 555 12.99 6.98 11.04
CA GLY A 555 13.15 8.43 10.84
C GLY A 555 14.54 8.93 10.42
N ILE A 556 15.53 8.05 10.28
CA ILE A 556 16.89 8.38 9.80
C ILE A 556 17.08 8.08 8.31
N GLU A 557 18.15 8.63 7.71
CA GLU A 557 18.41 8.64 6.26
C GLU A 557 18.38 7.27 5.60
N MET A 558 18.88 6.22 6.27
CA MET A 558 18.88 4.84 5.77
C MET A 558 17.48 4.32 5.42
N ARG A 559 16.43 4.83 6.08
CA ARG A 559 15.03 4.42 5.84
C ARG A 559 14.31 5.31 4.83
N ARG A 560 14.93 6.40 4.36
CA ARG A 560 14.29 7.35 3.44
C ARG A 560 14.50 6.94 1.98
N HIS A 561 13.46 7.09 1.15
CA HIS A 561 13.54 6.75 -0.27
C HIS A 561 14.36 7.76 -1.10
N ASP A 562 14.51 8.98 -0.58
CA ASP A 562 15.21 10.09 -1.23
C ASP A 562 16.70 10.20 -0.87
N THR A 563 17.23 9.20 -0.15
CA THR A 563 18.64 9.12 0.23
C THR A 563 19.42 8.24 -0.75
N PRO A 564 20.61 8.67 -1.23
CA PRO A 564 21.56 7.83 -1.97
C PRO A 564 21.97 6.54 -1.21
N LEU A 565 22.18 5.43 -1.91
CA LEU A 565 22.50 4.15 -1.28
C LEU A 565 23.79 4.22 -0.45
N ILE A 566 24.83 4.92 -0.94
CA ILE A 566 26.09 5.08 -0.20
C ILE A 566 25.91 5.64 1.23
N ILE A 567 24.89 6.49 1.46
CA ILE A 567 24.58 7.04 2.78
C ILE A 567 23.79 6.03 3.61
N LYS A 568 22.89 5.27 2.98
CA LYS A 568 22.12 4.22 3.66
C LYS A 568 23.04 3.12 4.17
N ASP A 569 23.95 2.68 3.31
CA ASP A 569 24.93 1.64 3.61
C ASP A 569 25.88 2.13 4.69
N LEU A 570 26.37 3.37 4.62
CA LEU A 570 27.20 3.95 5.66
C LEU A 570 26.51 3.97 7.04
N GLN A 571 25.24 4.42 7.12
CA GLN A 571 24.52 4.41 8.41
C GLN A 571 24.29 2.98 8.91
N MET A 572 23.96 2.04 8.02
CA MET A 572 23.82 0.63 8.38
C MET A 572 25.13 0.05 8.91
N ASP A 573 26.25 0.31 8.25
CA ASP A 573 27.58 -0.17 8.66
C ASP A 573 28.01 0.45 10.00
N ILE A 574 27.67 1.71 10.25
CA ILE A 574 27.88 2.34 11.57
C ILE A 574 27.09 1.59 12.64
N LEU A 575 25.80 1.31 12.42
CA LEU A 575 24.96 0.62 13.40
C LEU A 575 25.44 -0.83 13.63
N LYS A 576 25.87 -1.53 12.57
CA LYS A 576 26.45 -2.87 12.70
C LYS A 576 27.74 -2.87 13.51
N GLY A 577 28.59 -1.86 13.35
CA GLY A 577 29.81 -1.73 14.15
C GLY A 577 29.55 -1.48 15.64
N LEU A 578 28.34 -1.10 16.02
CA LEU A 578 27.92 -0.86 17.41
C LEU A 578 27.24 -2.10 18.03
N SER A 579 27.37 -3.28 17.42
CA SER A 579 26.74 -4.52 17.89
C SER A 579 27.20 -4.93 19.29
N ASP A 580 28.46 -4.64 19.62
CA ASP A 580 29.11 -5.15 20.84
C ASP A 580 29.00 -4.14 21.99
N VAL A 581 28.29 -3.04 21.79
CA VAL A 581 28.11 -1.97 22.79
C VAL A 581 27.01 -2.35 23.76
N THR A 582 27.30 -2.22 25.05
CA THR A 582 26.34 -2.48 26.14
C THR A 582 26.13 -1.27 27.04
N SER A 583 27.08 -0.32 27.05
CA SER A 583 27.03 0.87 27.92
C SER A 583 27.17 2.20 27.16
N TYR A 584 26.83 3.30 27.83
CA TYR A 584 26.94 4.66 27.25
C TYR A 584 28.40 5.03 26.91
N SER A 585 29.35 4.72 27.79
CA SER A 585 30.77 5.03 27.58
C SER A 585 31.35 4.25 26.38
N GLU A 586 31.03 2.96 26.29
CA GLU A 586 31.34 2.12 25.13
C GLU A 586 30.71 2.66 23.86
N PHE A 587 29.44 3.08 23.91
CA PHE A 587 28.74 3.66 22.77
C PHE A 587 29.49 4.87 22.23
N ILE A 588 29.83 5.83 23.10
CA ILE A 588 30.55 7.05 22.69
C ILE A 588 31.92 6.69 22.10
N HIS A 589 32.70 5.82 22.75
CA HIS A 589 34.02 5.43 22.28
C HIS A 589 33.99 4.68 20.94
N ALA A 590 33.14 3.65 20.85
CA ALA A 590 32.96 2.85 19.64
C ALA A 590 32.46 3.73 18.49
N PHE A 591 31.46 4.58 18.72
CA PHE A 591 30.92 5.48 17.70
C PHE A 591 32.01 6.40 17.16
N LYS A 592 32.85 7.01 18.02
CA LYS A 592 33.98 7.86 17.58
C LYS A 592 34.92 7.10 16.66
N LYS A 593 35.36 5.90 17.06
CA LYS A 593 36.28 5.05 16.29
C LYS A 593 35.69 4.63 14.93
N ILE A 594 34.47 4.11 14.94
CA ILE A 594 33.77 3.59 13.76
C ILE A 594 33.46 4.72 12.77
N LYS A 595 32.90 5.83 13.27
CA LYS A 595 32.62 7.04 12.49
C LYS A 595 33.87 7.52 11.78
N LYS A 596 35.00 7.66 12.48
CA LYS A 596 36.26 8.15 11.89
C LYS A 596 36.69 7.27 10.72
N THR A 597 36.67 5.96 10.88
CA THR A 597 37.10 4.99 9.86
C THR A 597 36.14 4.93 8.68
N LEU A 598 34.84 4.72 8.92
CA LEU A 598 33.84 4.52 7.87
C LEU A 598 33.56 5.80 7.09
N VAL A 599 33.48 6.96 7.76
CA VAL A 599 33.31 8.25 7.08
C VAL A 599 34.53 8.56 6.22
N LYS A 600 35.75 8.31 6.72
CA LYS A 600 36.98 8.49 5.92
C LYS A 600 36.95 7.61 4.67
N LYS A 601 36.60 6.33 4.80
CA LYS A 601 36.47 5.40 3.67
C LYS A 601 35.42 5.88 2.64
N ALA A 602 34.22 6.25 3.10
CA ALA A 602 33.15 6.73 2.22
C ALA A 602 33.53 8.04 1.50
N VAL A 603 34.14 9.00 2.21
CA VAL A 603 34.64 10.25 1.63
C VAL A 603 35.75 9.99 0.62
N GLN A 604 36.67 9.06 0.89
CA GLN A 604 37.72 8.69 -0.06
C GLN A 604 37.14 8.08 -1.34
N ARG A 605 36.14 7.20 -1.26
CA ARG A 605 35.46 6.66 -2.45
C ARG A 605 34.89 7.77 -3.33
N ILE A 606 34.19 8.74 -2.74
CA ILE A 606 33.64 9.92 -3.45
C ILE A 606 34.77 10.78 -4.04
N LYS A 607 35.83 11.04 -3.28
CA LYS A 607 36.97 11.86 -3.76
C LYS A 607 37.67 11.22 -4.94
N LYS A 608 37.90 9.90 -4.90
CA LYS A 608 38.57 9.14 -5.96
C LYS A 608 37.69 8.90 -7.19
N GLY A 609 36.36 9.06 -7.09
CA GLY A 609 35.45 8.82 -8.22
C GLY A 609 34.94 7.37 -8.30
N TYR A 610 35.29 6.51 -7.35
CA TYR A 610 34.97 5.07 -7.35
C TYR A 610 33.58 4.77 -6.76
N VAL A 611 32.56 5.49 -7.22
CA VAL A 611 31.18 5.30 -6.77
C VAL A 611 30.27 5.23 -7.98
N ASP A 612 29.45 4.18 -8.07
CA ASP A 612 28.55 4.00 -9.18
C ASP A 612 27.39 5.02 -9.14
N LYS A 613 26.82 5.32 -10.30
CA LYS A 613 25.64 6.22 -10.42
C LYS A 613 24.46 5.72 -9.59
N GLU A 614 24.27 4.41 -9.50
CA GLU A 614 23.16 3.80 -8.78
C GLU A 614 23.29 4.04 -7.28
N GLU A 615 24.53 4.05 -6.76
CA GLU A 615 24.83 4.37 -5.36
C GLU A 615 24.60 5.84 -5.02
N LEU A 616 24.78 6.74 -5.98
CA LEU A 616 24.63 8.20 -5.82
C LEU A 616 23.22 8.71 -6.15
N ALA A 617 22.41 7.92 -6.86
CA ALA A 617 21.12 8.36 -7.38
C ALA A 617 20.14 8.78 -6.27
N ILE A 618 19.65 10.01 -6.36
CA ILE A 618 18.56 10.52 -5.53
C ILE A 618 17.24 10.23 -6.24
N THR A 619 16.32 9.59 -5.53
CA THR A 619 14.99 9.25 -6.05
C THR A 619 13.94 10.18 -5.48
N LYS A 620 13.22 10.90 -6.35
CA LYS A 620 12.11 11.78 -5.95
C LYS A 620 10.86 11.47 -6.74
N ARG A 621 9.70 11.57 -6.10
CA ARG A 621 8.41 11.52 -6.78
C ARG A 621 8.04 12.94 -7.25
N ILE A 622 7.60 13.07 -8.50
CA ILE A 622 7.10 14.35 -9.02
C ILE A 622 5.61 14.48 -8.69
N SER A 623 5.17 15.63 -8.18
CA SER A 623 3.76 15.88 -7.86
C SER A 623 2.99 16.53 -9.00
N LYS A 624 3.72 17.24 -9.88
CA LYS A 624 3.24 17.94 -11.08
C LYS A 624 4.32 17.93 -12.17
N THR A 625 3.96 18.36 -13.37
CA THR A 625 4.86 18.48 -14.54
C THR A 625 5.41 19.89 -14.75
N ASP A 626 4.73 20.89 -14.20
CA ASP A 626 5.03 22.30 -14.42
C ASP A 626 5.28 22.97 -13.07
N TYR A 627 6.49 23.53 -12.92
CA TYR A 627 6.98 24.13 -11.68
C TYR A 627 7.36 25.57 -11.92
N SER A 628 6.89 26.47 -11.06
CA SER A 628 7.24 27.89 -11.09
C SER A 628 8.66 28.19 -10.61
N TYR A 629 9.33 27.21 -9.98
CA TYR A 629 10.66 27.35 -9.42
C TYR A 629 11.59 26.24 -9.93
N TYR A 630 12.89 26.57 -10.07
CA TYR A 630 13.95 25.64 -10.48
C TYR A 630 14.34 24.65 -9.36
N THR A 631 13.38 23.82 -8.97
CA THR A 631 13.60 22.65 -8.12
C THR A 631 14.37 21.55 -8.86
N PRO A 632 15.02 20.59 -8.17
CA PRO A 632 15.63 19.44 -8.83
C PRO A 632 14.66 18.71 -9.77
N GLN A 633 13.38 18.59 -9.37
CA GLN A 633 12.33 17.99 -10.16
C GLN A 633 12.10 18.76 -11.47
N ALA A 634 11.99 20.09 -11.39
CA ALA A 634 11.77 20.95 -12.55
C ALA A 634 12.91 20.82 -13.59
N VAL A 635 14.16 20.92 -13.13
CA VAL A 635 15.35 20.81 -14.00
C VAL A 635 15.41 19.46 -14.70
N ILE A 636 15.14 18.38 -13.96
CA ILE A 636 15.19 17.03 -14.52
C ILE A 636 14.04 16.79 -15.50
N LEU A 637 12.86 17.33 -15.21
CA LEU A 637 11.72 17.25 -16.12
C LEU A 637 11.99 17.98 -17.44
N ASP A 638 12.55 19.19 -17.40
CA ASP A 638 12.93 19.92 -18.61
C ASP A 638 13.92 19.13 -19.48
N LYS A 639 14.98 18.57 -18.85
CA LYS A 639 15.96 17.73 -19.55
C LYS A 639 15.35 16.46 -20.14
N LEU A 640 14.40 15.84 -19.44
CA LEU A 640 13.70 14.66 -19.94
C LEU A 640 12.78 15.04 -21.12
N LYS A 641 12.02 16.15 -21.02
CA LYS A 641 11.16 16.67 -22.10
C LYS A 641 11.96 16.94 -23.37
N LYS A 642 13.12 17.60 -23.26
CA LYS A 642 14.05 17.86 -24.39
C LYS A 642 14.56 16.60 -25.07
N LYS A 643 14.63 15.47 -24.35
CA LYS A 643 14.99 14.16 -24.88
C LYS A 643 13.77 13.34 -25.36
N GLY A 644 12.60 13.97 -25.52
CA GLY A 644 11.35 13.33 -25.93
C GLY A 644 10.61 12.57 -24.83
N PHE A 645 11.09 12.61 -23.57
CA PHE A 645 10.45 11.93 -22.45
C PHE A 645 9.47 12.85 -21.71
N SER A 646 8.22 12.41 -21.57
CA SER A 646 7.20 13.16 -20.82
C SER A 646 6.69 12.38 -19.60
N PRO A 647 7.36 12.50 -18.43
CA PRO A 647 6.89 11.88 -17.19
C PRO A 647 5.54 12.44 -16.75
N ASN A 648 4.70 11.60 -16.14
CA ASN A 648 3.39 12.01 -15.63
C ASN A 648 3.47 12.31 -14.12
N PRO A 649 2.61 13.19 -13.59
CA PRO A 649 2.51 13.45 -12.15
C PRO A 649 2.36 12.16 -11.35
N GLY A 650 3.22 11.94 -10.36
CA GLY A 650 3.29 10.73 -9.55
C GLY A 650 4.34 9.70 -9.99
N ASN A 651 5.03 9.92 -11.12
CA ASN A 651 6.20 9.13 -11.48
C ASN A 651 7.40 9.43 -10.57
N TYR A 652 8.31 8.45 -10.47
CA TYR A 652 9.60 8.65 -9.84
C TYR A 652 10.62 9.12 -10.87
N ILE A 653 11.41 10.12 -10.51
CA ILE A 653 12.61 10.55 -11.22
C ILE A 653 13.82 10.20 -10.36
N ARG A 654 14.90 9.82 -11.05
CA ARG A 654 16.20 9.55 -10.43
C ARG A 654 17.21 10.51 -11.02
N TYR A 655 17.95 11.19 -10.15
CA TYR A 655 18.91 12.20 -10.58
C TYR A 655 20.18 12.18 -9.73
N LEU A 656 21.23 12.76 -10.30
CA LEU A 656 22.52 12.99 -9.66
C LEU A 656 22.71 14.50 -9.49
N VAL A 657 23.41 14.89 -8.42
CA VAL A 657 23.88 16.27 -8.25
C VAL A 657 25.22 16.44 -8.93
N THR A 658 25.32 17.41 -9.85
CA THR A 658 26.51 17.65 -10.68
C THR A 658 27.32 18.86 -10.24
N ASP A 659 26.66 20.00 -10.01
CA ASP A 659 27.25 21.24 -9.50
C ASP A 659 26.18 21.99 -8.72
N LYS A 660 26.06 21.71 -7.42
CA LYS A 660 24.99 22.28 -6.59
C LYS A 660 25.10 23.80 -6.47
N SER A 661 26.31 24.34 -6.57
CA SER A 661 26.64 25.77 -6.46
C SER A 661 26.42 26.58 -7.73
N SER A 662 26.18 25.93 -8.87
CA SER A 662 26.05 26.63 -10.16
C SER A 662 24.99 27.72 -10.13
N LYS A 663 25.30 28.91 -10.66
CA LYS A 663 24.28 29.96 -10.88
C LYS A 663 23.21 29.51 -11.88
N TYR A 664 23.59 28.63 -12.80
CA TYR A 664 22.77 28.02 -13.84
C TYR A 664 22.04 26.75 -13.33
N PRO A 665 20.72 26.79 -13.09
CA PRO A 665 20.00 25.67 -12.47
C PRO A 665 20.07 24.36 -13.26
N GLU A 666 20.14 24.43 -14.58
CA GLU A 666 20.27 23.30 -15.49
C GLU A 666 21.59 22.54 -15.33
N LYS A 667 22.65 23.18 -14.81
CA LYS A 667 23.93 22.51 -14.52
C LYS A 667 23.94 21.80 -13.17
N ARG A 668 22.93 22.02 -12.31
CA ARG A 668 22.91 21.49 -10.94
C ARG A 668 22.58 20.01 -10.85
N TYR A 669 21.76 19.50 -11.76
CA TYR A 669 21.28 18.11 -11.71
C TYR A 669 21.22 17.47 -13.09
N VAL A 670 21.44 16.16 -13.16
CA VAL A 670 21.27 15.35 -14.37
C VAL A 670 20.48 14.08 -14.07
N PRO A 671 19.70 13.56 -15.04
CA PRO A 671 19.10 12.24 -14.90
C PRO A 671 20.18 11.19 -14.61
N ALA A 672 19.87 10.20 -13.75
CA ALA A 672 20.80 9.12 -13.40
C ALA A 672 20.95 8.10 -14.57
N THR A 673 21.43 8.56 -15.72
CA THR A 673 21.56 7.78 -16.97
C THR A 673 22.81 8.21 -17.73
N GLY A 674 23.52 7.26 -18.35
CA GLY A 674 24.71 7.54 -19.18
C GLY A 674 25.98 7.87 -18.37
N LYS A 675 26.99 8.43 -19.05
CA LYS A 675 28.22 8.93 -18.41
C LYS A 675 27.89 10.14 -17.52
N PHE A 676 28.55 10.24 -16.37
CA PHE A 676 28.24 11.27 -15.38
C PHE A 676 29.50 11.84 -14.74
N ARG A 677 29.38 13.11 -14.31
CA ARG A 677 30.23 13.74 -13.29
C ARG A 677 29.31 14.09 -12.13
N TYR A 678 29.85 14.20 -10.93
CA TYR A 678 29.05 14.50 -9.74
C TYR A 678 29.75 15.46 -8.80
N ASP A 679 28.95 16.21 -8.04
CA ASP A 679 29.43 17.19 -7.08
C ASP A 679 29.98 16.50 -5.83
N LYS A 680 31.29 16.23 -5.82
CA LYS A 680 31.97 15.60 -4.69
C LYS A 680 31.73 16.34 -3.38
N LYS A 681 31.70 17.68 -3.39
CA LYS A 681 31.52 18.50 -2.19
C LYS A 681 30.11 18.29 -1.62
N GLU A 682 29.10 18.27 -2.49
CA GLU A 682 27.72 18.05 -2.07
C GLU A 682 27.50 16.67 -1.46
N TYR A 683 27.98 15.59 -2.09
CA TYR A 683 27.79 14.25 -1.52
C TYR A 683 28.56 14.06 -0.20
N ILE A 684 29.74 14.68 -0.05
CA ILE A 684 30.45 14.72 1.25
C ILE A 684 29.61 15.47 2.29
N ARG A 685 28.98 16.60 1.92
CA ARG A 685 28.07 17.33 2.80
C ARG A 685 26.86 16.49 3.21
N MET A 686 26.29 15.72 2.29
CA MET A 686 25.18 14.81 2.58
C MET A 686 25.59 13.68 3.54
N ILE A 687 26.76 13.07 3.34
CA ILE A 687 27.32 12.07 4.27
C ILE A 687 27.47 12.67 5.66
N ARG A 688 28.11 13.85 5.76
CA ARG A 688 28.29 14.54 7.05
C ARG A 688 26.95 14.77 7.73
N ARG A 689 25.99 15.38 7.02
CA ARG A 689 24.67 15.65 7.58
C ARG A 689 23.99 14.38 8.10
N ALA A 690 24.05 13.28 7.34
CA ALA A 690 23.43 12.02 7.74
C ALA A 690 24.06 11.44 9.02
N VAL A 691 25.38 11.52 9.17
CA VAL A 691 26.08 11.07 10.38
C VAL A 691 25.80 12.02 11.55
N ASN A 692 25.78 13.35 11.32
CA ASN A 692 25.44 14.34 12.35
C ASN A 692 24.04 14.11 12.91
N ASN A 693 23.09 13.75 12.05
CA ASN A 693 21.71 13.50 12.44
C ASN A 693 21.55 12.29 13.36
N MET A 694 22.52 11.37 13.41
CA MET A 694 22.54 10.25 14.35
C MET A 694 23.03 10.67 15.74
N ILE A 695 23.88 11.69 15.84
CA ILE A 695 24.57 12.04 17.09
C ILE A 695 24.01 13.29 17.78
N LEU A 696 22.89 13.83 17.30
CA LEU A 696 22.27 15.04 17.85
C LEU A 696 22.05 15.03 19.38
N PRO A 697 21.79 13.88 20.04
CA PRO A 697 21.67 13.83 21.49
C PRO A 697 22.99 14.00 22.26
N PHE A 698 24.15 13.83 21.63
CA PHE A 698 25.45 13.66 22.32
C PHE A 698 26.37 14.86 22.06
N ASP A 699 26.55 15.73 23.03
CA ASP A 699 27.41 16.91 22.89
C ASP A 699 28.88 16.51 22.67
N GLU A 700 29.34 15.43 23.31
CA GLU A 700 30.72 14.93 23.23
C GLU A 700 31.11 14.45 21.82
N LEU A 701 30.12 14.06 21.01
CA LEU A 701 30.32 13.63 19.62
C LEU A 701 30.20 14.79 18.62
N ILE A 702 29.55 15.88 19.02
CA ILE A 702 29.30 17.07 18.20
C ILE A 702 30.53 17.97 18.22
N ASP A 703 31.14 18.22 19.38
CA ASP A 703 32.27 19.15 19.47
C ASP A 703 33.52 18.63 18.74
N GLU A 704 33.75 17.30 18.70
CA GLU A 704 34.80 16.70 17.86
C GLU A 704 34.58 16.91 16.34
N GLN A 705 33.35 17.15 15.89
CA GLN A 705 33.10 17.44 14.47
C GLN A 705 33.57 18.82 14.07
N LYS A 706 33.49 19.81 14.97
CA LYS A 706 34.07 21.14 14.72
C LYS A 706 35.58 21.02 14.53
N THR A 707 36.23 20.11 15.27
CA THR A 707 37.67 19.83 15.17
C THR A 707 38.03 19.09 13.87
N LEU A 708 37.24 18.10 13.44
CA LEU A 708 37.41 17.42 12.14
C LEU A 708 37.09 18.32 10.93
N LEU A 709 36.26 19.36 11.10
CA LEU A 709 35.94 20.35 10.07
C LEU A 709 37.12 21.25 9.72
N ARG A 710 38.02 21.54 10.68
CA ARG A 710 39.29 22.25 10.42
C ARG A 710 40.20 21.42 9.52
N TYR A 711 40.41 20.14 9.84
CA TYR A 711 41.27 19.23 9.05
C TYR A 711 40.82 18.95 7.60
N ALA A 712 39.55 19.17 7.25
CA ALA A 712 39.08 18.98 5.87
C ALA A 712 39.15 20.25 5.01
N TYR A 713 39.35 21.42 5.63
CA TYR A 713 39.51 22.71 4.97
C TYR A 713 40.96 23.23 5.02
N ASP A 714 41.81 22.71 5.92
CA ASP A 714 43.20 23.17 6.09
C ASP A 714 44.19 22.74 5.00
N ASN A 715 43.77 21.98 3.98
CA ASN A 715 44.58 21.81 2.76
C ASN A 715 44.65 23.08 1.89
N LYS A 716 44.11 24.22 2.34
CA LYS A 716 44.33 25.53 1.70
C LYS A 716 45.37 26.39 2.40
N ARG A 717 45.70 26.16 3.67
CA ARG A 717 46.68 27.01 4.40
C ARG A 717 48.13 26.71 4.04
N SER A 718 48.46 25.46 3.71
CA SER A 718 49.82 25.07 3.33
C SER A 718 50.25 25.55 1.92
N GLU A 719 49.32 25.95 1.06
CA GLU A 719 49.64 26.50 -0.27
C GLU A 719 49.83 28.02 -0.22
N THR A 720 49.08 28.73 0.63
CA THR A 720 49.23 30.18 0.79
C THR A 720 50.50 30.54 1.58
N GLU A 721 50.87 29.74 2.59
CA GLU A 721 52.12 29.93 3.33
C GLU A 721 53.36 29.60 2.50
N ARG A 722 53.30 28.59 1.61
CA ARG A 722 54.40 28.29 0.67
C ARG A 722 54.58 29.40 -0.39
N LEU A 723 53.50 30.01 -0.84
CA LEU A 723 53.54 31.16 -1.76
C LEU A 723 54.07 32.43 -1.09
N SER A 724 53.81 32.65 0.21
CA SER A 724 54.35 33.81 0.93
C SER A 724 55.84 33.71 1.27
N VAL A 725 56.40 32.49 1.38
CA VAL A 725 57.85 32.28 1.59
C VAL A 725 58.61 32.43 0.28
N GLN A 726 58.10 31.91 -0.85
CA GLN A 726 58.71 32.09 -2.17
C GLN A 726 58.69 33.53 -2.71
N VAL A 727 57.75 34.36 -2.24
CA VAL A 727 57.71 35.80 -2.61
C VAL A 727 58.70 36.62 -1.77
N LYS A 728 59.06 36.18 -0.57
CA LYS A 728 60.09 36.84 0.26
C LYS A 728 61.51 36.49 -0.15
N GLU A 729 61.78 35.28 -0.62
CA GLU A 729 63.12 34.87 -1.11
C GLU A 729 63.45 35.38 -2.53
N ARG A 730 62.49 35.96 -3.25
CA ARG A 730 62.71 36.65 -4.54
C ARG A 730 62.83 38.17 -4.43
N ALA A 731 62.79 38.70 -3.20
CA ALA A 731 62.87 40.14 -2.91
C ALA A 731 64.04 40.50 -1.99
N LEU A 732 65.06 39.62 -1.92
CA LEU A 732 66.37 39.87 -1.31
C LEU A 732 67.47 39.60 -2.33
#